data_AF-A0A559MA18-F1
#
_entry.id   AF-A0A559MA18-F1
#
_cell.length_a   1.000
_cell.length_b   1.000
_cell.length_c   1.000
_cell.angle_alpha   90.00
_cell.angle_beta   90.00
_cell.angle_gamma   90.00
#
_symmetry.space_group_name_H-M   'P 1'
#
loop_
_entity.id
_entity.type
_entity.pdbx_description
1 polymer ?
#
loop_
_entity_poly.entity_id
_entity_poly.type
_entity_poly.pdbx_seq_one_letter_code
_entity_poly.pdbx_strand_id
1 'polypeptide(L)'
;MTLPLYPLMGFNYQRDIDDLTDSENDGDWQPSAISQINGLDAQDYLNDFAATNAIGSLESHADFNQLMTSPAQDIQTIFSTWGGNSMFYPGDELTFLLENGTHISTNWWAVYTYPSSTGALETGGDFYNFFVLGYYPASYDPNATESSTAAPTTTGTSAATSTAQDAPATSSALASWDNVAYPNPDIAQPGLGTFGAGFVSGYFLKQSSVAVLSLPSFQEPGSAVGSFSDTVTRFLNASKAAGMQKVVIDVQQNYGGDVFLAVDTYKQFFPNQEPYGGSRMRATNPTNAMGEAVTSYWQGLNDTDADYYDFYDDEWMPLTRINADTNDNFTSWSEFYGPHVYNGDSFTTTQRYDFNDNLFSTLSTDDEDDDGFTVYGTDGRPANTTQPYAAKDIIILSDALCSSACAVFMEMMHHEAGVRTVVAGGRSSYGPMQAPSMSRGAVAETIDSLDYRIGVAQQLLQESSNPSSANFLPNRTTATDVWITYADINLRDQVRKGGDIPLQFVYEAATCRIFYTPKTFYNYTALWTYAADAMWNNAALCVQDSTGYSTTSATNTTAPPSSVLPSPQPSTSTDPNLGSIIISVLSGSSPSAHAPILDTGAPTKQGQLAYEGTPCSSTKKCPTTEYFCLGPTSLKCDAQTKKPIEGSFCVP
;
A
#
# COMPACT_ATOMS: atom_id res chain seq x y z
N MET A 1 -16.44 -32.58 -8.11
CA MET A 1 -16.70 -31.45 -9.03
C MET A 1 -16.60 -30.20 -8.19
N THR A 2 -15.42 -29.59 -8.17
CA THR A 2 -15.15 -28.30 -7.52
C THR A 2 -15.62 -27.24 -8.50
N LEU A 3 -16.84 -26.73 -8.31
CA LEU A 3 -17.29 -25.52 -9.00
C LEU A 3 -16.57 -24.32 -8.35
N PRO A 4 -16.05 -23.36 -9.12
CA PRO A 4 -15.56 -22.10 -8.58
C PRO A 4 -16.75 -21.38 -7.95
N LEU A 5 -16.74 -21.29 -6.62
CA LEU A 5 -17.72 -20.51 -5.87
C LEU A 5 -17.17 -19.11 -5.69
N TYR A 6 -17.97 -18.11 -6.06
CA TYR A 6 -17.63 -16.70 -5.97
C TYR A 6 -17.72 -16.25 -4.51
N PRO A 7 -16.65 -15.70 -3.92
CA PRO A 7 -16.76 -14.88 -2.73
C PRO A 7 -17.75 -13.75 -3.00
N LEU A 8 -18.48 -13.40 -1.96
CA LEU A 8 -19.77 -12.75 -2.08
C LEU A 8 -19.60 -11.28 -2.44
N MET A 9 -20.33 -10.86 -3.47
CA MET A 9 -20.19 -9.57 -4.12
C MET A 9 -21.16 -8.58 -3.47
N GLY A 10 -20.64 -7.83 -2.50
CA GLY A 10 -21.32 -6.91 -1.60
C GLY A 10 -22.62 -6.27 -2.11
N PHE A 11 -23.74 -6.72 -1.54
CA PHE A 11 -24.97 -5.92 -1.35
C PHE A 11 -25.53 -6.09 0.07
N ASN A 12 -25.30 -7.27 0.64
CA ASN A 12 -25.25 -7.56 2.06
C ASN A 12 -24.29 -8.72 2.21
N TYR A 13 -23.00 -8.44 2.06
CA TYR A 13 -21.95 -9.45 2.17
C TYR A 13 -22.12 -10.32 3.43
N GLN A 14 -22.54 -9.71 4.54
CA GLN A 14 -22.91 -10.42 5.76
C GLN A 14 -24.04 -11.43 5.55
N ARG A 15 -25.12 -11.07 4.86
CA ARG A 15 -26.22 -11.98 4.55
C ARG A 15 -25.77 -13.14 3.67
N ASP A 16 -24.90 -12.87 2.72
CA ASP A 16 -24.39 -13.92 1.87
C ASP A 16 -23.46 -14.88 2.66
N ILE A 17 -22.67 -14.38 3.62
CA ILE A 17 -21.92 -15.21 4.56
C ILE A 17 -22.89 -16.03 5.41
N ASP A 18 -23.95 -15.39 5.90
CA ASP A 18 -24.98 -16.03 6.71
C ASP A 18 -25.65 -17.15 5.90
N ASP A 19 -25.98 -16.92 4.63
CA ASP A 19 -26.51 -17.94 3.70
C ASP A 19 -25.52 -19.12 3.55
N LEU A 20 -24.23 -18.87 3.32
CA LEU A 20 -23.24 -19.96 3.23
C LEU A 20 -23.07 -20.70 4.56
N THR A 21 -23.06 -19.96 5.68
CA THR A 21 -22.95 -20.51 7.03
C THR A 21 -24.17 -21.36 7.39
N ASP A 22 -25.37 -20.87 7.07
CA ASP A 22 -26.64 -21.56 7.26
C ASP A 22 -26.71 -22.79 6.36
N SER A 23 -26.27 -22.71 5.10
CA SER A 23 -26.19 -23.88 4.21
C SER A 23 -25.28 -24.99 4.78
N GLU A 24 -24.15 -24.63 5.39
CA GLU A 24 -23.25 -25.58 6.03
C GLU A 24 -23.83 -26.18 7.33
N ASN A 25 -24.62 -25.41 8.07
CA ASN A 25 -25.21 -25.82 9.36
C ASN A 25 -26.53 -26.59 9.22
N ASP A 26 -27.41 -26.18 8.30
CA ASP A 26 -28.78 -26.69 8.15
C ASP A 26 -28.84 -27.91 7.21
N GLY A 27 -27.87 -28.06 6.30
CA GLY A 27 -27.66 -29.24 5.44
C GLY A 27 -28.71 -29.51 4.35
N ASP A 28 -29.93 -28.99 4.52
CA ASP A 28 -31.07 -29.18 3.59
C ASP A 28 -31.25 -28.00 2.62
N TRP A 29 -30.75 -26.81 2.96
CA TRP A 29 -30.80 -25.63 2.11
C TRP A 29 -29.46 -25.42 1.39
N GLN A 30 -29.50 -25.14 0.09
CA GLN A 30 -28.32 -24.85 -0.74
C GLN A 30 -28.54 -23.51 -1.46
N PRO A 31 -27.59 -22.56 -1.38
CA PRO A 31 -27.70 -21.31 -2.10
C PRO A 31 -27.67 -21.57 -3.61
N SER A 32 -28.52 -20.86 -4.36
CA SER A 32 -28.53 -20.93 -5.82
C SER A 32 -27.47 -19.99 -6.37
N ALA A 33 -26.61 -20.50 -7.26
CA ALA A 33 -25.58 -19.68 -7.90
C ALA A 33 -26.21 -18.56 -8.77
N ILE A 34 -25.46 -17.47 -8.94
CA ILE A 34 -25.80 -16.39 -9.88
C ILE A 34 -25.42 -16.86 -11.29
N SER A 35 -26.41 -16.97 -12.17
CA SER A 35 -26.20 -17.30 -13.58
C SER A 35 -25.97 -16.08 -14.46
N GLN A 36 -26.63 -14.95 -14.17
CA GLN A 36 -26.49 -13.73 -14.94
C GLN A 36 -26.43 -12.49 -14.07
N ILE A 37 -25.67 -11.51 -14.54
CA ILE A 37 -25.62 -10.14 -14.03
C ILE A 37 -25.94 -9.21 -15.19
N ASN A 38 -26.95 -8.36 -15.03
CA ASN A 38 -27.41 -7.44 -16.10
C ASN A 38 -27.71 -8.14 -17.44
N GLY A 39 -28.26 -9.37 -17.36
CA GLY A 39 -28.60 -10.19 -18.51
C GLY A 39 -27.41 -10.82 -19.24
N LEU A 40 -26.18 -10.60 -18.77
CA LEU A 40 -24.96 -11.25 -19.26
C LEU A 40 -24.61 -12.44 -18.37
N ASP A 41 -23.89 -13.42 -18.91
CA ASP A 41 -23.30 -14.49 -18.10
C ASP A 41 -22.49 -13.88 -16.94
N ALA A 42 -22.66 -14.43 -15.73
CA ALA A 42 -22.05 -13.85 -14.54
C ALA A 42 -20.51 -13.78 -14.64
N GLN A 43 -19.86 -14.75 -15.28
CA GLN A 43 -18.40 -14.72 -15.47
C GLN A 43 -17.97 -13.69 -16.49
N ASP A 44 -18.69 -13.60 -17.60
CA ASP A 44 -18.37 -12.60 -18.62
C ASP A 44 -18.52 -11.18 -18.05
N TYR A 45 -19.59 -10.93 -17.30
CA TYR A 45 -19.80 -9.64 -16.63
C TYR A 45 -18.67 -9.31 -15.65
N LEU A 46 -18.31 -10.23 -14.76
CA LEU A 46 -17.28 -9.95 -13.73
C LEU A 46 -15.89 -9.83 -14.30
N ASN A 47 -15.55 -10.61 -15.32
CA ASN A 47 -14.27 -10.47 -16.01
C ASN A 47 -14.16 -9.09 -16.70
N ASP A 48 -15.25 -8.62 -17.31
CA ASP A 48 -15.30 -7.29 -17.92
C ASP A 48 -15.29 -6.17 -16.88
N PHE A 49 -16.04 -6.35 -15.78
CA PHE A 49 -16.06 -5.40 -14.67
C PHE A 49 -14.68 -5.25 -14.02
N ALA A 50 -13.96 -6.36 -13.78
CA ALA A 50 -12.58 -6.33 -13.29
C ALA A 50 -11.65 -5.63 -14.27
N ALA A 51 -11.70 -5.98 -15.56
CA ALA A 51 -10.86 -5.37 -16.59
C ALA A 51 -11.09 -3.85 -16.76
N THR A 52 -12.26 -3.36 -16.31
CA THR A 52 -12.64 -1.96 -16.37
C THR A 52 -12.34 -1.22 -15.07
N ASN A 53 -12.61 -1.82 -13.92
CA ASN A 53 -12.66 -1.12 -12.63
C ASN A 53 -11.52 -1.47 -11.66
N ALA A 54 -10.79 -2.57 -11.87
CA ALA A 54 -9.65 -2.88 -11.03
C ALA A 54 -8.57 -1.80 -11.18
N ILE A 55 -7.75 -1.62 -10.15
CA ILE A 55 -6.68 -0.61 -10.13
C ILE A 55 -5.69 -0.82 -11.29
N GLY A 56 -5.57 -2.05 -11.77
CA GLY A 56 -4.66 -2.47 -12.83
C GLY A 56 -3.43 -3.16 -12.24
N SER A 57 -3.43 -4.48 -12.26
CA SER A 57 -2.32 -5.34 -11.83
C SER A 57 -1.56 -5.93 -13.03
N LEU A 58 -0.52 -6.70 -12.76
CA LEU A 58 0.32 -7.37 -13.75
C LEU A 58 -0.36 -8.57 -14.42
N GLU A 59 -1.53 -9.01 -13.94
CA GLU A 59 -2.31 -10.09 -14.56
C GLU A 59 -3.82 -10.00 -14.27
N SER A 60 -4.65 -10.54 -15.18
CA SER A 60 -6.12 -10.49 -15.04
C SER A 60 -6.70 -11.32 -13.88
N HIS A 61 -5.95 -12.27 -13.32
CA HIS A 61 -6.37 -12.99 -12.12
C HIS A 61 -6.31 -12.12 -10.86
N ALA A 62 -5.29 -11.28 -10.74
CA ALA A 62 -5.17 -10.36 -9.61
C ALA A 62 -6.22 -9.24 -9.69
N ASP A 63 -6.48 -8.71 -10.89
CA ASP A 63 -7.60 -7.76 -11.11
C ASP A 63 -8.94 -8.36 -10.68
N PHE A 64 -9.18 -9.64 -11.01
CA PHE A 64 -10.39 -10.34 -10.58
C PHE A 64 -10.47 -10.50 -9.06
N ASN A 65 -9.34 -10.73 -8.39
CA ASN A 65 -9.30 -10.80 -6.92
C ASN A 65 -9.65 -9.47 -6.24
N GLN A 66 -9.38 -8.32 -6.86
CA GLN A 66 -9.77 -7.01 -6.31
C GLN A 66 -11.30 -6.83 -6.24
N LEU A 67 -12.07 -7.58 -7.02
CA LEU A 67 -13.53 -7.56 -6.93
C LEU A 67 -14.04 -8.18 -5.62
N MET A 68 -13.28 -9.11 -5.06
CA MET A 68 -13.74 -9.96 -3.97
C MET A 68 -13.51 -9.29 -2.62
N THR A 69 -14.52 -9.30 -1.76
CA THR A 69 -14.35 -8.95 -0.35
C THR A 69 -13.43 -9.97 0.33
N SER A 70 -12.59 -9.50 1.25
CA SER A 70 -11.65 -10.32 2.01
C SER A 70 -11.58 -9.85 3.47
N PRO A 71 -11.54 -10.77 4.46
CA PRO A 71 -11.29 -10.38 5.85
C PRO A 71 -10.07 -9.50 6.07
N ALA A 72 -8.98 -9.77 5.35
CA ALA A 72 -7.76 -8.96 5.40
C ALA A 72 -8.00 -7.53 4.90
N GLN A 73 -8.99 -7.33 4.03
CA GLN A 73 -9.41 -6.02 3.57
C GLN A 73 -10.33 -5.33 4.59
N ASP A 74 -11.27 -6.09 5.18
CA ASP A 74 -12.22 -5.61 6.18
C ASP A 74 -11.52 -5.02 7.41
N ILE A 75 -10.48 -5.70 7.92
CA ILE A 75 -9.71 -5.24 9.10
C ILE A 75 -8.92 -3.96 8.82
N GLN A 76 -8.70 -3.62 7.55
CA GLN A 76 -8.04 -2.40 7.09
C GLN A 76 -9.05 -1.30 6.68
N THR A 77 -10.36 -1.53 6.80
CA THR A 77 -11.44 -0.62 6.38
C THR A 77 -11.47 -0.25 4.90
N ILE A 78 -10.87 -1.08 4.05
CA ILE A 78 -10.81 -0.86 2.60
C ILE A 78 -12.00 -1.56 1.94
N PHE A 79 -12.62 -0.94 0.94
CA PHE A 79 -13.64 -1.60 0.13
C PHE A 79 -13.03 -2.38 -1.04
N SER A 80 -13.65 -3.51 -1.41
CA SER A 80 -13.32 -4.16 -2.67
C SER A 80 -13.71 -3.28 -3.86
N THR A 81 -13.12 -3.53 -5.03
CA THR A 81 -13.48 -2.83 -6.27
C THR A 81 -14.97 -2.97 -6.58
N TRP A 82 -15.57 -4.12 -6.27
CA TRP A 82 -17.01 -4.31 -6.40
C TRP A 82 -17.81 -3.60 -5.30
N GLY A 83 -17.35 -3.68 -4.05
CA GLY A 83 -18.10 -3.25 -2.88
C GLY A 83 -18.10 -1.74 -2.62
N GLY A 84 -17.24 -0.97 -3.29
CA GLY A 84 -17.21 0.49 -3.09
C GLY A 84 -16.07 1.24 -3.78
N ASN A 85 -15.09 0.54 -4.37
CA ASN A 85 -13.92 1.14 -5.01
C ASN A 85 -13.92 1.02 -6.56
N SER A 86 -15.09 0.99 -7.19
CA SER A 86 -15.21 0.98 -8.65
C SER A 86 -14.80 2.33 -9.24
N MET A 87 -13.86 2.35 -10.19
CA MET A 87 -13.37 3.59 -10.81
C MET A 87 -14.38 4.24 -11.76
N PHE A 88 -15.10 3.43 -12.54
CA PHE A 88 -16.02 3.93 -13.56
C PHE A 88 -17.45 3.65 -13.13
N TYR A 89 -18.35 4.57 -13.48
CA TYR A 89 -19.75 4.44 -13.18
C TYR A 89 -20.37 3.27 -13.97
N PRO A 90 -20.83 2.20 -13.31
CA PRO A 90 -21.24 0.96 -13.97
C PRO A 90 -22.71 0.95 -14.44
N GLY A 91 -23.44 2.07 -14.26
CA GLY A 91 -24.86 2.22 -14.53
C GLY A 91 -25.71 2.37 -13.26
N ASP A 92 -27.01 2.63 -13.43
CA ASP A 92 -27.93 2.89 -12.31
C ASP A 92 -28.38 1.61 -11.60
N GLU A 93 -28.79 0.61 -12.40
CA GLU A 93 -29.40 -0.63 -11.92
C GLU A 93 -28.44 -1.81 -12.03
N LEU A 94 -28.55 -2.71 -11.07
CA LEU A 94 -27.87 -3.99 -11.05
C LEU A 94 -28.89 -5.10 -10.82
N THR A 95 -28.89 -6.07 -11.73
CA THR A 95 -29.84 -7.18 -11.73
C THR A 95 -29.12 -8.51 -11.72
N PHE A 96 -29.57 -9.41 -10.87
CA PHE A 96 -29.05 -10.78 -10.75
C PHE A 96 -30.15 -11.77 -11.13
N LEU A 97 -29.79 -12.78 -11.92
CA LEU A 97 -30.60 -13.98 -12.14
C LEU A 97 -29.88 -15.19 -11.54
N LEU A 98 -30.53 -15.83 -10.57
CA LEU A 98 -30.05 -17.06 -9.96
C LEU A 98 -30.44 -18.27 -10.81
N GLU A 99 -29.68 -19.36 -10.74
CA GLU A 99 -29.95 -20.61 -11.47
C GLU A 99 -31.35 -21.20 -11.19
N ASN A 100 -31.93 -20.94 -10.01
CA ASN A 100 -33.30 -21.34 -9.66
C ASN A 100 -34.40 -20.44 -10.28
N GLY A 101 -34.03 -19.43 -11.07
CA GLY A 101 -34.95 -18.49 -11.73
C GLY A 101 -35.33 -17.27 -10.88
N THR A 102 -34.75 -17.11 -9.69
CA THR A 102 -34.99 -15.92 -8.84
C THR A 102 -34.31 -14.70 -9.44
N HIS A 103 -35.06 -13.60 -9.55
CA HIS A 103 -34.55 -12.30 -9.94
C HIS A 103 -34.35 -11.41 -8.71
N ILE A 104 -33.19 -10.77 -8.62
CA ILE A 104 -32.86 -9.78 -7.59
C ILE A 104 -32.45 -8.50 -8.31
N SER A 105 -32.96 -7.35 -7.87
CA SER A 105 -32.62 -6.04 -8.42
C SER A 105 -32.19 -5.11 -7.30
N THR A 106 -31.16 -4.31 -7.57
CA THR A 106 -30.58 -3.33 -6.66
C THR A 106 -29.99 -2.19 -7.48
N ASN A 107 -29.47 -1.16 -6.81
CA ASN A 107 -28.89 0.02 -7.45
C ASN A 107 -27.46 0.23 -6.99
N TRP A 108 -26.65 0.88 -7.83
CA TRP A 108 -25.37 1.43 -7.41
C TRP A 108 -25.58 2.72 -6.63
N TRP A 109 -24.80 2.90 -5.56
CA TRP A 109 -24.83 4.11 -4.73
C TRP A 109 -23.49 4.82 -4.87
N ALA A 110 -23.51 6.06 -5.37
CA ALA A 110 -22.34 6.92 -5.32
C ALA A 110 -22.28 7.61 -3.97
N VAL A 111 -21.15 7.47 -3.26
CA VAL A 111 -20.90 8.19 -2.00
C VAL A 111 -19.88 9.28 -2.29
N TYR A 112 -20.25 10.51 -1.97
CA TYR A 112 -19.35 11.66 -2.06
C TYR A 112 -18.65 11.86 -0.72
N THR A 113 -17.36 11.55 -0.65
CA THR A 113 -16.55 11.57 0.59
C THR A 113 -15.55 12.73 0.65
N TYR A 114 -15.60 13.66 -0.29
CA TYR A 114 -14.61 14.74 -0.36
C TYR A 114 -14.77 15.69 0.85
N PRO A 115 -13.69 15.95 1.60
CA PRO A 115 -13.79 16.60 2.91
C PRO A 115 -13.95 18.13 2.83
N SER A 116 -13.75 18.75 1.65
CA SER A 116 -13.83 20.21 1.50
C SER A 116 -15.02 20.65 0.66
N SER A 117 -15.52 21.86 0.94
CA SER A 117 -16.68 22.42 0.24
C SER A 117 -16.33 22.74 -1.21
N THR A 118 -17.00 22.07 -2.14
CA THR A 118 -16.80 22.24 -3.59
C THR A 118 -17.73 23.29 -4.20
N GLY A 119 -18.59 23.89 -3.38
CA GLY A 119 -19.71 24.69 -3.86
C GLY A 119 -20.79 23.81 -4.51
N ALA A 120 -21.76 24.45 -5.14
CA ALA A 120 -22.85 23.75 -5.80
C ALA A 120 -22.38 23.19 -7.17
N LEU A 121 -22.20 21.87 -7.26
CA LEU A 121 -21.87 21.17 -8.50
C LEU A 121 -23.17 20.84 -9.28
N GLU A 122 -23.85 21.86 -9.79
CA GLU A 122 -25.19 21.72 -10.39
C GLU A 122 -25.15 21.33 -11.88
N THR A 123 -24.04 21.62 -12.56
CA THR A 123 -23.88 21.36 -13.99
C THR A 123 -22.63 20.54 -14.30
N GLY A 124 -22.61 19.89 -15.48
CA GLY A 124 -21.40 19.24 -15.97
C GLY A 124 -20.21 20.21 -16.15
N GLY A 125 -20.49 21.51 -16.35
CA GLY A 125 -19.47 22.55 -16.37
C GLY A 125 -18.85 22.80 -15.00
N ASP A 126 -19.66 22.82 -13.94
CA ASP A 126 -19.17 22.95 -12.56
C ASP A 126 -18.31 21.74 -12.18
N PHE A 127 -18.74 20.55 -12.57
CA PHE A 127 -17.99 19.31 -12.35
C PHE A 127 -16.65 19.33 -13.10
N TYR A 128 -16.64 19.68 -14.39
CA TYR A 128 -15.41 19.76 -15.19
C TYR A 128 -14.45 20.83 -14.65
N ASN A 129 -14.96 22.01 -14.33
CA ASN A 129 -14.16 23.08 -13.76
C ASN A 129 -13.49 22.65 -12.46
N PHE A 130 -14.23 22.03 -11.55
CA PHE A 130 -13.69 21.63 -10.26
C PHE A 130 -12.71 20.46 -10.39
N PHE A 131 -13.15 19.33 -10.94
CA PHE A 131 -12.36 18.09 -10.93
C PHE A 131 -11.28 18.01 -12.01
N VAL A 132 -11.43 18.72 -13.15
CA VAL A 132 -10.45 18.66 -14.25
C VAL A 132 -9.55 19.89 -14.28
N LEU A 133 -10.08 21.07 -13.96
CA LEU A 133 -9.34 22.33 -14.03
C LEU A 133 -8.95 22.91 -12.66
N GLY A 134 -9.48 22.38 -11.56
CA GLY A 134 -9.21 22.89 -10.21
C GLY A 134 -9.90 24.24 -9.88
N TYR A 135 -10.95 24.61 -10.63
CA TYR A 135 -11.71 25.84 -10.42
C TYR A 135 -13.02 25.59 -9.68
N TYR A 136 -13.27 26.37 -8.63
CA TYR A 136 -14.60 26.41 -8.02
C TYR A 136 -15.68 26.83 -9.03
N PRO A 137 -16.93 26.36 -8.84
CA PRO A 137 -18.07 26.91 -9.57
C PRO A 137 -18.08 28.43 -9.44
N ALA A 138 -18.37 29.15 -10.53
CA ALA A 138 -18.35 30.61 -10.52
C ALA A 138 -19.35 31.24 -9.51
N SER A 139 -20.35 30.46 -9.08
CA SER A 139 -21.33 30.79 -8.06
C SER A 139 -20.83 30.64 -6.62
N TYR A 140 -19.68 29.99 -6.43
CA TYR A 140 -19.10 29.71 -5.13
C TYR A 140 -17.90 30.61 -4.87
N ASP A 141 -17.99 31.40 -3.79
CA ASP A 141 -16.86 32.16 -3.27
C ASP A 141 -16.31 31.44 -2.03
N PRO A 142 -15.15 30.76 -2.12
CA PRO A 142 -14.54 30.07 -0.99
C PRO A 142 -14.11 31.03 0.13
N ASN A 143 -14.07 32.35 -0.13
CA ASN A 143 -13.74 33.39 0.83
C ASN A 143 -14.95 34.13 1.39
N ALA A 144 -16.16 33.80 0.92
CA ALA A 144 -17.38 34.33 1.53
C ALA A 144 -17.45 33.78 2.96
N THR A 145 -17.39 34.66 3.95
CA THR A 145 -17.73 34.29 5.32
C THR A 145 -19.18 33.85 5.29
N GLU A 146 -19.45 32.57 5.51
CA GLU A 146 -20.82 32.07 5.63
C GLU A 146 -21.53 32.88 6.72
N SER A 147 -22.35 33.85 6.31
CA SER A 147 -23.35 34.41 7.19
C SER A 147 -24.38 33.33 7.41
N SER A 148 -24.29 32.70 8.58
CA SER A 148 -25.25 31.75 9.12
C SER A 148 -26.69 32.04 8.66
N THR A 149 -27.18 31.28 7.70
CA THR A 149 -28.61 31.18 7.40
C THR A 149 -29.06 29.74 7.59
N ALA A 150 -29.46 29.50 8.84
CA ALA A 150 -30.43 28.52 9.33
C ALA A 150 -30.46 27.13 8.64
N ALA A 151 -29.84 26.16 9.32
CA ALA A 151 -30.19 24.75 9.19
C ALA A 151 -31.72 24.55 9.40
N PRO A 152 -32.39 23.70 8.60
CA PRO A 152 -33.78 23.37 8.84
C PRO A 152 -33.92 22.58 10.14
N THR A 153 -34.72 23.14 11.05
CA THR A 153 -35.10 22.52 12.33
C THR A 153 -35.87 21.22 12.08
N THR A 154 -35.24 20.06 12.29
CA THR A 154 -35.94 18.80 12.50
C THR A 154 -35.87 18.41 13.97
N THR A 155 -37.05 18.41 14.59
CA THR A 155 -37.32 18.08 16.00
C THR A 155 -37.37 16.57 16.24
N GLY A 156 -36.65 16.10 17.27
CA GLY A 156 -36.80 14.80 17.95
C GLY A 156 -35.99 13.66 17.31
N THR A 157 -35.24 12.80 18.02
CA THR A 157 -35.40 12.31 19.41
C THR A 157 -34.10 11.60 19.84
N SER A 158 -33.74 11.73 21.12
CA SER A 158 -32.77 10.93 21.92
C SER A 158 -31.30 10.86 21.49
N ALA A 159 -30.51 11.85 21.93
CA ALA A 159 -29.07 11.66 22.12
C ALA A 159 -28.83 10.79 23.37
N ALA A 160 -28.30 9.60 23.17
CA ALA A 160 -27.73 8.80 24.25
C ALA A 160 -26.36 9.39 24.60
N THR A 161 -26.27 10.03 25.76
CA THR A 161 -25.02 10.49 26.34
C THR A 161 -24.18 9.26 26.73
N SER A 162 -23.18 8.89 25.94
CA SER A 162 -22.10 8.02 26.41
C SER A 162 -20.96 8.90 26.93
N THR A 163 -20.98 9.13 28.24
CA THR A 163 -19.77 9.56 28.95
C THR A 163 -18.80 8.37 28.95
N ALA A 164 -17.85 8.35 28.01
CA ALA A 164 -16.68 7.50 28.11
C ALA A 164 -15.83 8.03 29.27
N GLN A 165 -16.00 7.40 30.42
CA GLN A 165 -15.20 7.63 31.61
C GLN A 165 -13.87 6.88 31.42
N ASP A 166 -12.74 7.58 31.51
CA ASP A 166 -11.42 6.97 31.60
C ASP A 166 -11.40 5.93 32.73
N ALA A 167 -11.49 4.66 32.35
CA ALA A 167 -11.26 3.54 33.23
C ALA A 167 -9.80 3.11 33.10
N PRO A 168 -9.07 2.89 34.21
CA PRO A 168 -7.70 2.38 34.13
C PRO A 168 -7.73 1.02 33.43
N ALA A 169 -6.90 0.85 32.40
CA ALA A 169 -6.73 -0.40 31.69
C ALA A 169 -6.19 -1.49 32.64
N THR A 170 -7.09 -2.24 33.24
CA THR A 170 -6.80 -3.49 33.93
C THR A 170 -7.71 -4.59 33.39
N SER A 171 -7.33 -5.21 32.26
CA SER A 171 -7.38 -6.67 32.08
C SER A 171 -6.73 -7.06 30.75
N SER A 172 -5.76 -7.96 30.86
CA SER A 172 -4.99 -8.62 29.81
C SER A 172 -5.80 -9.60 28.95
N ALA A 173 -6.80 -9.12 28.22
CA ALA A 173 -7.31 -9.85 27.06
C ALA A 173 -6.39 -9.52 25.87
N LEU A 174 -5.88 -10.54 25.16
CA LEU A 174 -5.15 -10.31 23.91
C LEU A 174 -6.07 -9.55 22.95
N ALA A 175 -5.57 -8.46 22.37
CA ALA A 175 -6.27 -7.74 21.32
C ALA A 175 -6.54 -8.71 20.14
N SER A 176 -7.74 -8.62 19.56
CA SER A 176 -8.21 -9.41 18.44
C SER A 176 -8.66 -8.45 17.34
N TRP A 177 -8.73 -8.94 16.10
CA TRP A 177 -9.21 -8.15 14.95
C TRP A 177 -10.68 -7.73 15.05
N ASP A 178 -11.45 -8.30 15.97
CA ASP A 178 -12.91 -8.15 16.04
C ASP A 178 -13.61 -8.50 14.71
N ASN A 179 -13.03 -9.47 13.98
CA ASN A 179 -13.55 -10.00 12.72
C ASN A 179 -13.74 -11.52 12.85
N VAL A 180 -14.95 -12.00 12.54
CA VAL A 180 -15.35 -13.41 12.75
C VAL A 180 -14.58 -14.41 11.89
N ALA A 181 -13.94 -13.98 10.80
CA ALA A 181 -13.14 -14.85 9.95
C ALA A 181 -11.80 -15.22 10.59
N TYR A 182 -11.29 -14.38 11.50
CA TYR A 182 -10.05 -14.60 12.23
C TYR A 182 -10.33 -15.33 13.55
N PRO A 183 -9.55 -16.37 13.90
CA PRO A 183 -9.56 -16.88 15.26
C PRO A 183 -8.93 -15.83 16.21
N ASN A 184 -9.04 -16.04 17.52
CA ASN A 184 -8.27 -15.22 18.47
C ASN A 184 -6.77 -15.48 18.30
N PRO A 185 -5.93 -14.44 18.24
CA PRO A 185 -4.49 -14.62 18.09
C PRO A 185 -3.82 -15.17 19.36
N ASP A 186 -2.82 -16.02 19.17
CA ASP A 186 -1.90 -16.44 20.25
C ASP A 186 -0.85 -15.34 20.51
N ILE A 187 -0.50 -14.57 19.49
CA ILE A 187 0.43 -13.44 19.52
C ILE A 187 -0.22 -12.25 18.80
N ALA A 188 -0.29 -11.10 19.45
CA ALA A 188 -0.79 -9.87 18.85
C ALA A 188 0.21 -8.74 19.06
N GLN A 189 0.30 -7.84 18.08
CA GLN A 189 0.94 -6.55 18.24
C GLN A 189 0.12 -5.67 19.19
N PRO A 190 0.76 -4.83 20.02
CA PRO A 190 0.05 -3.77 20.73
C PRO A 190 -0.79 -2.92 19.76
N GLY A 191 -2.01 -2.56 20.15
CA GLY A 191 -2.89 -1.77 19.29
C GLY A 191 -3.45 -2.54 18.08
N LEU A 192 -3.45 -3.88 18.09
CA LEU A 192 -4.11 -4.67 17.05
C LEU A 192 -5.60 -4.32 16.96
N GLY A 193 -6.08 -3.97 15.76
CA GLY A 193 -7.48 -3.71 15.47
C GLY A 193 -7.67 -2.58 14.46
N THR A 194 -8.90 -2.42 13.97
CA THR A 194 -9.28 -1.51 12.87
C THR A 194 -8.86 -0.05 13.05
N PHE A 195 -8.82 0.44 14.30
CA PHE A 195 -8.48 1.84 14.62
C PHE A 195 -7.17 1.96 15.40
N GLY A 196 -6.44 0.87 15.59
CA GLY A 196 -5.14 0.87 16.22
C GLY A 196 -4.03 0.77 15.19
N ALA A 197 -2.79 1.04 15.62
CA ALA A 197 -1.65 1.03 14.71
C ALA A 197 -1.18 -0.39 14.34
N GLY A 198 -1.49 -1.40 15.13
CA GLY A 198 -0.85 -2.70 15.00
C GLY A 198 -1.44 -3.59 13.91
N PHE A 199 -0.58 -4.14 13.04
CA PHE A 199 -0.97 -5.06 11.97
C PHE A 199 -0.52 -6.52 12.13
N VAL A 200 0.36 -6.84 13.09
CA VAL A 200 0.91 -8.21 13.23
C VAL A 200 0.05 -9.08 14.15
N SER A 201 -0.37 -10.23 13.63
CA SER A 201 -1.04 -11.28 14.42
C SER A 201 -0.49 -12.68 14.12
N GLY A 202 -0.39 -13.51 15.16
CA GLY A 202 0.19 -14.84 15.12
C GLY A 202 -0.73 -15.89 15.73
N TYR A 203 -0.81 -17.07 15.09
CA TYR A 203 -1.76 -18.13 15.43
C TYR A 203 -1.07 -19.50 15.42
N PHE A 204 -1.42 -20.39 16.35
CA PHE A 204 -0.86 -21.73 16.47
C PHE A 204 -1.91 -22.82 16.22
N LEU A 205 -1.89 -23.40 15.02
CA LEU A 205 -2.74 -24.51 14.61
C LEU A 205 -2.19 -25.83 15.18
N LYS A 206 -2.47 -26.07 16.46
CA LYS A 206 -1.86 -27.17 17.25
C LYS A 206 -2.14 -28.56 16.67
N GLN A 207 -3.26 -28.76 15.99
CA GLN A 207 -3.63 -30.04 15.38
C GLN A 207 -2.71 -30.42 14.21
N SER A 208 -2.17 -29.44 13.49
CA SER A 208 -1.29 -29.61 12.32
C SER A 208 0.16 -29.22 12.58
N SER A 209 0.47 -28.69 13.78
CA SER A 209 1.78 -28.13 14.15
C SER A 209 2.25 -27.03 13.19
N VAL A 210 1.31 -26.22 12.71
CA VAL A 210 1.54 -25.08 11.82
C VAL A 210 1.34 -23.79 12.61
N ALA A 211 2.32 -22.90 12.58
CA ALA A 211 2.15 -21.52 13.01
C ALA A 211 1.73 -20.66 11.81
N VAL A 212 0.94 -19.62 12.05
CA VAL A 212 0.57 -18.63 11.03
C VAL A 212 0.99 -17.26 11.51
N LEU A 213 1.70 -16.52 10.67
CA LEU A 213 1.99 -15.10 10.83
C LEU A 213 1.17 -14.33 9.78
N SER A 214 0.21 -13.53 10.21
CA SER A 214 -0.58 -12.67 9.33
C SER A 214 -0.01 -11.26 9.34
N LEU A 215 0.34 -10.77 8.14
CA LEU A 215 0.93 -9.47 7.86
C LEU A 215 0.10 -8.79 6.76
N PRO A 216 -1.07 -8.21 7.11
CA PRO A 216 -1.91 -7.50 6.15
C PRO A 216 -1.33 -6.14 5.71
N SER A 217 -0.30 -5.63 6.39
CA SER A 217 0.39 -4.38 6.04
C SER A 217 1.83 -4.40 6.57
N PHE A 218 2.73 -3.66 5.91
CA PHE A 218 4.04 -3.25 6.44
C PHE A 218 4.08 -1.76 6.81
N GLN A 219 2.95 -1.05 6.76
CA GLN A 219 2.86 0.37 7.11
C GLN A 219 2.61 0.51 8.61
N GLU A 220 3.57 1.05 9.34
CA GLU A 220 3.45 1.27 10.79
C GLU A 220 3.88 2.72 11.13
N PRO A 221 3.05 3.49 11.86
CA PRO A 221 3.39 4.86 12.21
C PRO A 221 4.17 4.95 13.53
N GLY A 222 5.25 5.75 13.55
CA GLY A 222 5.97 6.15 14.77
C GLY A 222 6.39 4.96 15.64
N SER A 223 6.16 5.05 16.95
CA SER A 223 6.50 3.97 17.91
C SER A 223 5.87 2.58 17.62
N ALA A 224 4.92 2.49 16.69
CA ALA A 224 4.35 1.20 16.28
C ALA A 224 5.37 0.36 15.47
N VAL A 225 6.34 0.99 14.80
CA VAL A 225 7.43 0.36 14.03
C VAL A 225 8.22 -0.62 14.89
N GLY A 226 8.72 -0.19 16.05
CA GLY A 226 9.43 -1.06 16.98
C GLY A 226 8.55 -2.22 17.47
N SER A 227 7.28 -1.95 17.78
CA SER A 227 6.33 -2.94 18.25
C SER A 227 6.00 -4.02 17.22
N PHE A 228 5.97 -3.68 15.93
CA PHE A 228 5.82 -4.62 14.82
C PHE A 228 6.97 -5.63 14.84
N SER A 229 8.20 -5.13 14.82
CA SER A 229 9.41 -5.97 14.77
C SER A 229 9.50 -6.89 15.98
N ASP A 230 9.24 -6.36 17.19
CA ASP A 230 9.22 -7.14 18.42
C ASP A 230 8.11 -8.19 18.43
N THR A 231 6.97 -7.93 17.78
CA THR A 231 5.87 -8.90 17.66
C THR A 231 6.27 -10.08 16.78
N VAL A 232 7.00 -9.83 15.68
CA VAL A 232 7.57 -10.91 14.85
C VAL A 232 8.57 -11.74 15.66
N THR A 233 9.43 -11.11 16.46
CA THR A 233 10.38 -11.82 17.34
C THR A 233 9.64 -12.68 18.37
N ARG A 234 8.58 -12.13 19.00
CA ARG A 234 7.73 -12.88 19.93
C ARG A 234 7.03 -14.04 19.25
N PHE A 235 6.50 -13.85 18.05
CA PHE A 235 5.87 -14.91 17.26
C PHE A 235 6.83 -16.08 17.01
N LEU A 236 8.04 -15.81 16.51
CA LEU A 236 9.03 -16.83 16.22
C LEU A 236 9.45 -17.59 17.48
N ASN A 237 9.71 -16.89 18.58
CA ASN A 237 10.08 -17.54 19.84
C ASN A 237 8.93 -18.40 20.41
N ALA A 238 7.71 -17.86 20.43
CA ALA A 238 6.55 -18.55 20.96
C ALA A 238 6.12 -19.74 20.10
N SER A 239 6.23 -19.64 18.76
CA SER A 239 5.88 -20.73 17.85
C SER A 239 6.82 -21.93 18.04
N LYS A 240 8.12 -21.69 18.21
CA LYS A 240 9.10 -22.73 18.54
C LYS A 240 8.85 -23.34 19.91
N ALA A 241 8.58 -22.52 20.92
CA ALA A 241 8.24 -22.98 22.26
C ALA A 241 6.94 -23.81 22.28
N ALA A 242 5.97 -23.47 21.43
CA ALA A 242 4.71 -24.22 21.25
C ALA A 242 4.88 -25.51 20.42
N GLY A 243 6.09 -25.82 19.92
CA GLY A 243 6.37 -27.03 19.15
C GLY A 243 5.91 -26.97 17.69
N MET A 244 5.63 -25.78 17.16
CA MET A 244 5.23 -25.60 15.76
C MET A 244 6.39 -25.97 14.82
N GLN A 245 6.10 -26.78 13.81
CA GLN A 245 7.09 -27.35 12.89
C GLN A 245 7.21 -26.56 11.59
N LYS A 246 6.13 -25.90 11.18
CA LYS A 246 6.01 -25.21 9.91
C LYS A 246 5.34 -23.85 10.09
N VAL A 247 5.52 -22.95 9.12
CA VAL A 247 4.95 -21.59 9.15
C VAL A 247 4.20 -21.30 7.85
N VAL A 248 3.00 -20.73 7.97
CA VAL A 248 2.32 -20.01 6.90
C VAL A 248 2.50 -18.52 7.18
N ILE A 249 2.98 -17.77 6.21
CA ILE A 249 3.04 -16.31 6.27
C ILE A 249 1.94 -15.80 5.34
N ASP A 250 0.90 -15.22 5.91
CA ASP A 250 -0.25 -14.71 5.18
C ASP A 250 -0.07 -13.21 4.91
N VAL A 251 -0.01 -12.85 3.62
CA VAL A 251 0.18 -11.47 3.13
C VAL A 251 -0.98 -11.03 2.22
N GLN A 252 -2.14 -11.67 2.33
CA GLN A 252 -3.33 -11.26 1.58
C GLN A 252 -3.66 -9.78 1.85
N GLN A 253 -4.04 -9.06 0.79
CA GLN A 253 -4.37 -7.62 0.84
C GLN A 253 -3.26 -6.69 1.38
N ASN A 254 -1.99 -7.12 1.34
CA ASN A 254 -0.87 -6.29 1.80
C ASN A 254 -0.33 -5.38 0.70
N TYR A 255 -0.71 -4.10 0.74
CA TYR A 255 -0.31 -3.10 -0.25
C TYR A 255 1.12 -2.56 -0.05
N GLY A 256 1.85 -3.02 0.96
CA GLY A 256 3.21 -2.61 1.27
C GLY A 256 3.29 -1.77 2.55
N GLY A 257 4.08 -0.70 2.51
CA GLY A 257 4.47 0.10 3.66
C GLY A 257 6.00 0.21 3.74
N ASP A 258 6.56 0.09 4.93
CA ASP A 258 7.97 0.34 5.18
C ASP A 258 8.87 -0.81 4.71
N VAL A 259 9.76 -0.53 3.75
CA VAL A 259 10.70 -1.53 3.20
C VAL A 259 11.64 -2.06 4.29
N PHE A 260 11.98 -1.25 5.28
CA PHE A 260 12.82 -1.65 6.40
C PHE A 260 12.13 -2.67 7.34
N LEU A 261 10.81 -2.62 7.49
CA LEU A 261 10.04 -3.66 8.21
C LEU A 261 9.95 -4.98 7.42
N ALA A 262 9.82 -4.89 6.10
CA ALA A 262 9.91 -6.05 5.21
C ALA A 262 11.28 -6.76 5.32
N VAL A 263 12.37 -5.97 5.32
CA VAL A 263 13.74 -6.47 5.47
C VAL A 263 13.99 -7.03 6.87
N ASP A 264 13.55 -6.32 7.91
CA ASP A 264 13.62 -6.78 9.29
C ASP A 264 12.93 -8.14 9.47
N THR A 265 11.69 -8.27 8.98
CA THR A 265 10.94 -9.53 9.01
C THR A 265 11.68 -10.65 8.30
N TYR A 266 12.24 -10.38 7.11
CA TYR A 266 13.05 -11.35 6.37
C TYR A 266 14.27 -11.80 7.19
N LYS A 267 15.04 -10.86 7.76
CA LYS A 267 16.24 -11.17 8.56
C LYS A 267 15.88 -11.88 9.87
N GLN A 268 14.69 -11.68 10.44
CA GLN A 268 14.23 -12.47 11.58
C GLN A 268 14.00 -13.96 11.22
N PHE A 269 13.52 -14.26 10.01
CA PHE A 269 13.42 -15.64 9.52
C PHE A 269 14.75 -16.22 9.03
N PHE A 270 15.61 -15.39 8.43
CA PHE A 270 16.87 -15.81 7.79
C PHE A 270 18.06 -14.92 8.20
N PRO A 271 18.47 -14.94 9.49
CA PRO A 271 19.45 -13.98 10.05
C PRO A 271 20.85 -14.02 9.45
N ASN A 272 21.20 -15.09 8.73
CA ASN A 272 22.51 -15.26 8.12
C ASN A 272 22.53 -14.91 6.63
N GLN A 273 21.40 -14.44 6.07
CA GLN A 273 21.30 -14.04 4.68
C GLN A 273 21.22 -12.53 4.60
N GLU A 274 22.11 -11.94 3.81
CA GLU A 274 22.09 -10.51 3.56
C GLU A 274 21.25 -10.23 2.31
N PRO A 275 20.10 -9.54 2.43
CA PRO A 275 19.21 -9.35 1.30
C PRO A 275 19.86 -8.49 0.20
N TYR A 276 19.64 -8.86 -1.06
CA TYR A 276 20.20 -8.11 -2.18
C TYR A 276 19.52 -6.75 -2.34
N GLY A 277 18.19 -6.69 -2.50
CA GLY A 277 17.46 -5.41 -2.54
C GLY A 277 17.92 -4.41 -3.61
N GLY A 278 18.50 -4.90 -4.73
CA GLY A 278 19.04 -4.04 -5.79
C GLY A 278 17.95 -3.23 -6.49
N SER A 279 18.20 -1.94 -6.68
CA SER A 279 17.29 -1.04 -7.38
C SER A 279 18.01 0.05 -8.16
N ARG A 280 17.33 0.68 -9.12
CA ARG A 280 17.89 1.74 -9.96
C ARG A 280 16.83 2.71 -10.47
N MET A 281 17.26 3.91 -10.82
CA MET A 281 16.40 4.99 -11.35
C MET A 281 16.68 5.19 -12.84
N ARG A 282 15.71 5.75 -13.57
CA ARG A 282 15.95 6.22 -14.93
C ARG A 282 16.85 7.46 -14.91
N ALA A 283 17.96 7.39 -15.63
CA ALA A 283 18.97 8.45 -15.71
C ALA A 283 18.63 9.41 -16.87
N THR A 284 17.98 10.52 -16.53
CA THR A 284 17.60 11.58 -17.48
C THR A 284 18.31 12.90 -17.17
N ASN A 285 18.28 13.86 -18.09
CA ASN A 285 18.84 15.19 -17.83
C ASN A 285 18.24 15.88 -16.58
N PRO A 286 16.90 15.85 -16.35
CA PRO A 286 16.32 16.29 -15.08
C PRO A 286 16.84 15.53 -13.86
N THR A 287 16.92 14.20 -13.94
CA THR A 287 17.47 13.37 -12.85
C THR A 287 18.87 13.82 -12.47
N ASN A 288 19.72 14.07 -13.48
CA ASN A 288 21.08 14.53 -13.27
C ASN A 288 21.12 15.91 -12.61
N ALA A 289 20.29 16.85 -13.08
CA ALA A 289 20.25 18.21 -12.56
C ALA A 289 19.80 18.23 -11.09
N MET A 290 18.78 17.44 -10.74
CA MET A 290 18.27 17.33 -9.38
C MET A 290 19.31 16.71 -8.45
N GLY A 291 19.80 15.51 -8.78
CA GLY A 291 20.68 14.79 -7.88
C GLY A 291 22.06 15.41 -7.73
N GLU A 292 22.64 16.00 -8.79
CA GLU A 292 23.90 16.75 -8.66
C GLU A 292 23.74 17.95 -7.73
N ALA A 293 22.62 18.69 -7.83
CA ALA A 293 22.35 19.85 -6.99
C ALA A 293 22.17 19.46 -5.52
N VAL A 294 21.31 18.47 -5.25
CA VAL A 294 21.02 17.98 -3.88
C VAL A 294 22.26 17.35 -3.26
N THR A 295 22.96 16.47 -3.98
CA THR A 295 24.17 15.81 -3.49
C THR A 295 25.28 16.82 -3.17
N SER A 296 25.49 17.82 -4.05
CA SER A 296 26.50 18.86 -3.83
C SER A 296 26.17 19.75 -2.62
N TYR A 297 24.89 20.07 -2.43
CA TYR A 297 24.43 20.83 -1.26
C TYR A 297 24.69 20.05 0.03
N TRP A 298 24.25 18.80 0.08
CA TRP A 298 24.38 17.95 1.27
C TRP A 298 25.84 17.73 1.69
N GLN A 299 26.76 17.60 0.75
CA GLN A 299 28.20 17.50 1.03
C GLN A 299 28.79 18.73 1.75
N GLY A 300 28.12 19.89 1.67
CA GLY A 300 28.49 21.10 2.40
C GLY A 300 27.92 21.19 3.81
N LEU A 301 26.98 20.30 4.17
CA LEU A 301 26.32 20.26 5.47
C LEU A 301 27.11 19.43 6.48
N ASN A 302 26.78 19.59 7.75
CA ASN A 302 27.24 18.77 8.87
C ASN A 302 26.08 18.43 9.81
N ASP A 303 26.33 17.60 10.82
CA ASP A 303 25.35 17.12 11.80
C ASP A 303 24.73 18.21 12.70
N THR A 304 25.16 19.47 12.59
CA THR A 304 24.51 20.62 13.25
C THR A 304 23.51 21.36 12.36
N ASP A 305 23.50 21.07 11.06
CA ASP A 305 22.55 21.62 10.10
C ASP A 305 21.29 20.73 10.05
N ALA A 306 20.11 21.30 10.21
CA ALA A 306 18.85 20.52 10.18
C ALA A 306 18.68 19.77 8.86
N ASP A 307 18.96 20.45 7.75
CA ASP A 307 18.94 19.91 6.39
C ASP A 307 19.83 18.66 6.22
N TYR A 308 20.85 18.46 7.05
CA TYR A 308 21.67 17.24 6.98
C TYR A 308 20.82 16.00 7.17
N TYR A 309 19.87 16.05 8.11
CA TYR A 309 18.95 14.97 8.42
C TYR A 309 17.80 14.89 7.41
N ASP A 310 17.24 16.04 6.98
CA ASP A 310 16.12 16.09 6.01
C ASP A 310 16.47 15.52 4.62
N PHE A 311 17.75 15.46 4.29
CA PHE A 311 18.27 14.90 3.02
C PHE A 311 19.02 13.58 3.21
N TYR A 312 19.18 13.08 4.44
CA TYR A 312 20.02 11.91 4.73
C TYR A 312 19.53 10.64 4.03
N ASP A 313 18.22 10.47 3.94
CA ASP A 313 17.56 9.34 3.30
C ASP A 313 16.84 9.70 1.99
N ASP A 314 17.01 10.93 1.49
CA ASP A 314 16.42 11.40 0.25
C ASP A 314 16.87 10.57 -0.96
N GLU A 315 15.93 10.12 -1.81
CA GLU A 315 16.19 9.33 -3.02
C GLU A 315 17.06 10.05 -4.08
N TRP A 316 17.16 11.38 -4.01
CA TRP A 316 18.02 12.21 -4.86
C TRP A 316 19.43 12.43 -4.28
N MET A 317 19.72 11.87 -3.10
CA MET A 317 21.02 11.93 -2.42
C MET A 317 21.56 10.49 -2.17
N PRO A 318 22.44 9.96 -3.03
CA PRO A 318 22.79 8.54 -3.00
C PRO A 318 23.95 8.18 -2.06
N LEU A 319 24.60 9.14 -1.39
CA LEU A 319 25.88 8.91 -0.70
C LEU A 319 25.76 8.05 0.58
N THR A 320 24.55 7.95 1.13
CA THR A 320 24.22 7.05 2.26
C THR A 320 23.79 5.66 1.80
N ARG A 321 23.81 5.39 0.48
CA ARG A 321 23.42 4.09 -0.11
C ARG A 321 24.64 3.34 -0.64
N ILE A 322 24.49 2.03 -0.77
CA ILE A 322 25.54 1.11 -1.22
C ILE A 322 25.50 0.97 -2.74
N ASN A 323 26.66 1.09 -3.38
CA ASN A 323 26.87 0.67 -4.75
C ASN A 323 26.88 -0.87 -4.83
N ALA A 324 25.94 -1.45 -5.58
CA ALA A 324 25.77 -2.90 -5.64
C ALA A 324 26.94 -3.64 -6.30
N ASP A 325 27.78 -2.96 -7.08
CA ASP A 325 28.92 -3.55 -7.77
C ASP A 325 30.17 -3.62 -6.88
N THR A 326 30.40 -2.61 -6.04
CA THR A 326 31.56 -2.52 -5.14
C THR A 326 31.26 -3.04 -3.74
N ASN A 327 29.99 -2.99 -3.33
CA ASN A 327 29.54 -3.24 -1.96
C ASN A 327 30.09 -2.22 -0.93
N ASP A 328 30.37 -1.00 -1.38
CA ASP A 328 30.74 0.17 -0.57
C ASP A 328 29.73 1.30 -0.83
N ASN A 329 29.66 2.31 0.05
CA ASN A 329 28.82 3.48 -0.17
C ASN A 329 29.26 4.28 -1.40
N PHE A 330 28.30 4.90 -2.09
CA PHE A 330 28.62 5.83 -3.18
C PHE A 330 29.47 7.00 -2.66
N THR A 331 30.50 7.34 -3.43
CA THR A 331 31.42 8.43 -3.09
C THR A 331 31.10 9.75 -3.78
N SER A 332 30.26 9.71 -4.83
CA SER A 332 29.83 10.90 -5.58
C SER A 332 28.54 10.66 -6.36
N TRP A 333 27.83 11.73 -6.71
CA TRP A 333 26.70 11.66 -7.66
C TRP A 333 27.13 11.05 -9.01
N SER A 334 28.32 11.40 -9.51
CA SER A 334 28.82 10.89 -10.79
C SER A 334 29.01 9.36 -10.81
N GLU A 335 29.33 8.76 -9.67
CA GLU A 335 29.42 7.29 -9.53
C GLU A 335 28.03 6.65 -9.57
N PHE A 336 27.07 7.27 -8.89
CA PHE A 336 25.68 6.81 -8.86
C PHE A 336 24.98 6.97 -10.21
N TYR A 337 25.06 8.15 -10.85
CA TYR A 337 24.26 8.49 -12.03
C TYR A 337 24.52 7.58 -13.25
N GLY A 338 25.73 7.02 -13.37
CA GLY A 338 26.13 6.30 -14.58
C GLY A 338 26.13 7.26 -15.80
N PRO A 339 25.58 6.89 -16.96
CA PRO A 339 24.49 5.95 -17.11
C PRO A 339 24.91 4.57 -17.65
N HIS A 340 24.16 3.55 -17.24
CA HIS A 340 24.15 2.22 -17.84
C HIS A 340 22.98 2.10 -18.81
N VAL A 341 23.22 1.59 -20.02
CA VAL A 341 22.20 1.54 -21.08
C VAL A 341 21.59 0.14 -21.17
N TYR A 342 20.26 0.07 -20.99
CA TYR A 342 19.49 -1.17 -21.08
C TYR A 342 18.25 -0.95 -21.94
N ASN A 343 18.03 -1.80 -22.94
CA ASN A 343 16.85 -1.77 -23.83
C ASN A 343 16.54 -0.39 -24.46
N GLY A 344 17.56 0.45 -24.67
CA GLY A 344 17.40 1.78 -25.28
C GLY A 344 17.15 2.92 -24.27
N ASP A 345 17.02 2.60 -22.98
CA ASP A 345 16.95 3.58 -21.88
C ASP A 345 18.26 3.65 -21.10
N SER A 346 18.44 4.74 -20.36
CA SER A 346 19.59 4.99 -19.48
C SER A 346 19.16 4.90 -18.03
N PHE A 347 19.95 4.23 -17.21
CA PHE A 347 19.69 4.01 -15.79
C PHE A 347 20.91 4.34 -14.93
N THR A 348 20.66 4.68 -13.67
CA THR A 348 21.71 4.84 -12.65
C THR A 348 22.41 3.51 -12.37
N THR A 349 23.58 3.57 -11.75
CA THR A 349 24.22 2.42 -11.13
C THR A 349 23.26 1.79 -10.12
N THR A 350 23.20 0.46 -10.09
CA THR A 350 22.34 -0.27 -9.16
C THR A 350 22.76 0.03 -7.73
N GLN A 351 21.81 0.45 -6.91
CA GLN A 351 22.01 0.78 -5.51
C GLN A 351 21.31 -0.22 -4.59
N ARG A 352 21.74 -0.26 -3.33
CA ARG A 352 21.14 -1.00 -2.22
C ARG A 352 21.06 -0.09 -1.00
N TYR A 353 20.07 -0.30 -0.15
CA TYR A 353 20.07 0.33 1.18
C TYR A 353 21.19 -0.29 2.04
N ASP A 354 21.80 0.52 2.91
CA ASP A 354 22.67 0.02 3.98
C ASP A 354 21.83 -0.26 5.22
N PHE A 355 21.49 -1.53 5.44
CA PHE A 355 20.70 -1.92 6.60
C PHE A 355 21.46 -1.79 7.93
N ASN A 356 22.79 -1.61 7.93
CA ASN A 356 23.54 -1.31 9.15
C ASN A 356 23.52 0.18 9.52
N ASP A 357 23.03 1.06 8.63
CA ASP A 357 22.85 2.46 8.94
C ASP A 357 21.57 2.67 9.76
N ASN A 358 21.75 2.75 11.09
CA ASN A 358 20.64 2.97 12.03
C ASN A 358 19.97 4.33 11.83
N LEU A 359 20.74 5.36 11.45
CA LEU A 359 20.18 6.69 11.23
C LEU A 359 19.29 6.67 9.99
N PHE A 360 19.76 6.08 8.89
CA PHE A 360 18.95 5.89 7.69
C PHE A 360 17.66 5.12 8.02
N SER A 361 17.80 3.99 8.72
CA SER A 361 16.66 3.13 9.06
C SER A 361 15.63 3.87 9.93
N THR A 362 16.09 4.69 10.88
CA THR A 362 15.22 5.49 11.77
C THR A 362 14.48 6.57 11.00
N LEU A 363 15.18 7.35 10.16
CA LEU A 363 14.57 8.42 9.36
C LEU A 363 13.57 7.85 8.35
N SER A 364 13.94 6.79 7.63
CA SER A 364 13.07 6.20 6.61
C SER A 364 11.86 5.44 7.15
N THR A 365 11.78 5.20 8.46
CA THR A 365 10.60 4.59 9.10
C THR A 365 9.81 5.59 9.92
N ASP A 366 10.27 6.85 9.99
CA ASP A 366 9.72 7.88 10.90
C ASP A 366 9.54 7.35 12.33
N ASP A 367 10.46 6.50 12.80
CA ASP A 367 10.39 5.90 14.13
C ASP A 367 10.61 6.97 15.21
N GLU A 368 9.65 7.05 16.14
CA GLU A 368 9.61 8.08 17.19
C GLU A 368 10.25 7.60 18.52
N ASP A 369 10.74 6.36 18.58
CA ASP A 369 11.36 5.83 19.78
C ASP A 369 12.77 6.45 20.01
N ASP A 370 13.12 6.68 21.28
CA ASP A 370 14.38 7.36 21.66
C ASP A 370 15.65 6.64 21.13
N ASP A 371 15.58 5.32 20.94
CA ASP A 371 16.69 4.49 20.46
C ASP A 371 16.70 4.34 18.92
N GLY A 372 15.63 4.78 18.23
CA GLY A 372 15.42 4.63 16.80
C GLY A 372 15.20 3.19 16.34
N PHE A 373 14.94 3.02 15.04
CA PHE A 373 14.71 1.71 14.44
C PHE A 373 15.99 1.05 13.95
N THR A 374 16.34 -0.10 14.53
CA THR A 374 17.44 -0.96 14.06
C THR A 374 16.92 -2.27 13.45
N VAL A 375 17.24 -2.49 12.18
CA VAL A 375 16.96 -3.75 11.46
C VAL A 375 17.62 -4.94 12.17
N TYR A 376 16.86 -6.01 12.41
CA TYR A 376 17.38 -7.24 13.03
C TYR A 376 18.49 -7.91 12.19
N GLY A 377 19.49 -8.48 12.87
CA GLY A 377 20.60 -9.18 12.22
C GLY A 377 21.66 -8.23 11.63
N THR A 378 21.69 -6.99 12.09
CA THR A 378 22.72 -5.97 11.77
C THR A 378 23.68 -5.81 12.95
N ASP A 379 24.72 -5.00 12.80
CA ASP A 379 25.67 -4.75 13.89
C ASP A 379 25.02 -4.08 15.11
N GLY A 380 24.04 -3.19 14.89
CA GLY A 380 23.29 -2.51 15.96
C GLY A 380 22.29 -3.42 16.67
N ARG A 381 21.76 -4.44 15.97
CA ARG A 381 20.85 -5.45 16.54
C ARG A 381 21.24 -6.86 16.07
N PRO A 382 22.35 -7.43 16.59
CA PRO A 382 22.85 -8.72 16.13
C PRO A 382 21.84 -9.84 16.36
N ALA A 383 21.78 -10.78 15.41
CA ALA A 383 20.93 -11.94 15.56
C ALA A 383 21.33 -12.75 16.81
N ASN A 384 20.39 -12.93 17.72
CA ASN A 384 20.60 -13.63 18.99
C ASN A 384 20.04 -15.07 18.98
N THR A 385 19.51 -15.52 17.84
CA THR A 385 18.96 -16.86 17.65
C THR A 385 19.50 -17.52 16.38
N THR A 386 19.49 -18.86 16.35
CA THR A 386 19.66 -19.61 15.11
C THR A 386 18.42 -19.47 14.24
N GLN A 387 18.60 -19.55 12.91
CA GLN A 387 17.50 -19.56 11.93
C GLN A 387 16.30 -20.41 12.42
N PRO A 388 15.12 -19.81 12.65
CA PRO A 388 14.03 -20.47 13.37
C PRO A 388 13.36 -21.61 12.60
N TYR A 389 13.28 -21.48 11.27
CA TYR A 389 12.66 -22.44 10.36
C TYR A 389 13.49 -22.62 9.10
N ALA A 390 13.50 -23.82 8.51
CA ALA A 390 14.06 -24.02 7.18
C ALA A 390 13.08 -23.50 6.11
N ALA A 391 13.58 -22.95 5.00
CA ALA A 391 12.75 -22.36 3.96
C ALA A 391 11.66 -23.31 3.42
N LYS A 392 11.96 -24.61 3.30
CA LYS A 392 11.00 -25.65 2.86
C LYS A 392 9.79 -25.83 3.79
N ASP A 393 9.95 -25.45 5.05
CA ASP A 393 8.96 -25.56 6.13
C ASP A 393 8.16 -24.25 6.30
N ILE A 394 8.39 -23.28 5.41
CA ILE A 394 7.66 -22.02 5.32
C ILE A 394 6.92 -21.98 3.97
N ILE A 395 5.71 -21.46 3.97
CA ILE A 395 5.02 -21.01 2.76
C ILE A 395 4.51 -19.58 2.94
N ILE A 396 4.46 -18.80 1.86
CA ILE A 396 3.76 -17.52 1.82
C ILE A 396 2.41 -17.74 1.14
N LEU A 397 1.32 -17.35 1.79
CA LEU A 397 -0.01 -17.28 1.22
C LEU A 397 -0.30 -15.84 0.79
N SER A 398 -0.68 -15.67 -0.47
CA SER A 398 -1.03 -14.39 -1.07
C SER A 398 -2.34 -14.51 -1.87
N ASP A 399 -2.98 -13.38 -2.15
CA ASP A 399 -4.09 -13.24 -3.10
C ASP A 399 -3.68 -12.46 -4.37
N ALA A 400 -2.36 -12.42 -4.64
CA ALA A 400 -1.70 -11.67 -5.71
C ALA A 400 -1.72 -10.14 -5.56
N LEU A 401 -2.32 -9.59 -4.50
CA LEU A 401 -2.39 -8.14 -4.29
C LEU A 401 -1.22 -7.57 -3.48
N CYS A 402 -0.28 -8.42 -3.08
CA CYS A 402 0.97 -8.01 -2.47
C CYS A 402 1.73 -7.00 -3.36
N SER A 403 2.00 -5.81 -2.82
CA SER A 403 2.55 -4.64 -3.53
C SER A 403 3.69 -3.97 -2.75
N SER A 404 4.53 -3.19 -3.43
CA SER A 404 5.57 -2.35 -2.81
C SER A 404 6.45 -3.14 -1.82
N ALA A 405 6.63 -2.70 -0.57
CA ALA A 405 7.41 -3.42 0.44
C ALA A 405 7.00 -4.90 0.64
N CYS A 406 5.72 -5.24 0.46
CA CYS A 406 5.29 -6.64 0.48
C CYS A 406 5.90 -7.43 -0.70
N ALA A 407 5.92 -6.85 -1.90
CA ALA A 407 6.55 -7.48 -3.06
C ALA A 407 8.07 -7.63 -2.86
N VAL A 408 8.73 -6.66 -2.22
CA VAL A 408 10.14 -6.76 -1.82
C VAL A 408 10.34 -7.91 -0.82
N PHE A 409 9.48 -8.03 0.19
CA PHE A 409 9.49 -9.14 1.14
C PHE A 409 9.33 -10.51 0.44
N MET A 410 8.34 -10.62 -0.45
CA MET A 410 8.12 -11.85 -1.21
C MET A 410 9.30 -12.19 -2.12
N GLU A 411 9.93 -11.20 -2.75
CA GLU A 411 11.12 -11.39 -3.58
C GLU A 411 12.28 -11.96 -2.74
N MET A 412 12.59 -11.37 -1.58
CA MET A 412 13.64 -11.86 -0.68
C MET A 412 13.34 -13.28 -0.18
N MET A 413 12.12 -13.51 0.33
CA MET A 413 11.73 -14.81 0.86
C MET A 413 11.71 -15.91 -0.21
N HIS A 414 11.17 -15.64 -1.39
CA HIS A 414 11.01 -16.63 -2.45
C HIS A 414 12.32 -16.91 -3.19
N HIS A 415 13.05 -15.87 -3.60
CA HIS A 415 14.19 -15.99 -4.49
C HIS A 415 15.54 -16.06 -3.79
N GLU A 416 15.68 -15.41 -2.63
CA GLU A 416 16.94 -15.43 -1.88
C GLU A 416 16.96 -16.57 -0.86
N ALA A 417 15.84 -16.77 -0.13
CA ALA A 417 15.74 -17.82 0.87
C ALA A 417 15.14 -19.15 0.36
N GLY A 418 14.40 -19.15 -0.75
CA GLY A 418 13.81 -20.36 -1.34
C GLY A 418 12.49 -20.81 -0.70
N VAL A 419 11.75 -19.89 -0.08
CA VAL A 419 10.40 -20.14 0.48
C VAL A 419 9.41 -20.34 -0.66
N ARG A 420 8.46 -21.26 -0.53
CA ARG A 420 7.45 -21.52 -1.59
C ARG A 420 6.22 -20.62 -1.42
N THR A 421 5.54 -20.32 -2.51
CA THR A 421 4.37 -19.41 -2.54
C THR A 421 3.09 -20.16 -2.92
N VAL A 422 1.99 -19.81 -2.24
CA VAL A 422 0.62 -20.22 -2.56
C VAL A 422 -0.16 -18.97 -2.89
N VAL A 423 -0.88 -18.97 -4.01
CA VAL A 423 -1.79 -17.88 -4.37
C VAL A 423 -3.24 -18.36 -4.37
N ALA A 424 -4.12 -17.59 -3.74
CA ALA A 424 -5.54 -17.89 -3.64
C ALA A 424 -6.39 -17.06 -4.61
N GLY A 425 -7.35 -17.71 -5.26
CA GLY A 425 -8.37 -17.07 -6.09
C GLY A 425 -8.01 -16.95 -7.57
N GLY A 426 -8.33 -15.78 -8.14
CA GLY A 426 -8.34 -15.46 -9.55
C GLY A 426 -9.60 -15.96 -10.27
N ARG A 427 -9.68 -15.61 -11.56
CA ARG A 427 -10.73 -16.07 -12.49
C ARG A 427 -10.89 -17.59 -12.49
N SER A 428 -12.07 -18.09 -12.85
CA SER A 428 -12.43 -19.52 -12.85
C SER A 428 -11.61 -20.43 -13.79
N SER A 429 -10.76 -19.88 -14.65
CA SER A 429 -9.90 -20.68 -15.53
C SER A 429 -8.78 -21.40 -14.78
N TYR A 430 -8.35 -22.53 -15.33
CA TYR A 430 -7.17 -23.27 -14.87
C TYR A 430 -5.86 -22.60 -15.31
N GLY A 431 -4.74 -23.05 -14.73
CA GLY A 431 -3.42 -22.48 -14.98
C GLY A 431 -2.82 -21.71 -13.81
N PRO A 432 -1.57 -21.25 -13.95
CA PRO A 432 -0.85 -20.51 -12.91
C PRO A 432 -1.45 -19.13 -12.66
N MET A 433 -1.00 -18.51 -11.57
CA MET A 433 -1.27 -17.13 -11.19
C MET A 433 -0.02 -16.61 -10.46
N GLN A 434 0.30 -15.33 -10.55
CA GLN A 434 1.42 -14.73 -9.85
C GLN A 434 1.16 -14.61 -8.36
N ALA A 435 2.21 -14.70 -7.56
CA ALA A 435 2.09 -14.55 -6.11
C ALA A 435 2.10 -13.07 -5.65
N PRO A 436 2.94 -12.19 -6.23
CA PRO A 436 2.72 -10.75 -6.22
C PRO A 436 2.44 -10.23 -7.64
N SER A 437 1.39 -9.42 -7.79
CA SER A 437 0.96 -8.91 -9.10
C SER A 437 0.69 -7.41 -9.12
N MET A 438 0.83 -6.70 -8.00
CA MET A 438 0.68 -5.24 -7.96
C MET A 438 2.01 -4.56 -8.28
N SER A 439 2.34 -3.43 -7.64
CA SER A 439 3.64 -2.80 -7.85
C SER A 439 4.76 -3.69 -7.29
N ARG A 440 5.77 -3.96 -8.09
CA ARG A 440 7.00 -4.70 -7.78
C ARG A 440 8.24 -3.85 -8.02
N GLY A 441 8.09 -2.53 -7.96
CA GLY A 441 9.22 -1.62 -7.87
C GLY A 441 9.71 -1.46 -6.44
N ALA A 442 10.83 -0.76 -6.28
CA ALA A 442 11.51 -0.62 -5.01
C ALA A 442 11.02 0.59 -4.21
N VAL A 443 10.70 1.70 -4.88
CA VAL A 443 10.22 2.96 -4.27
C VAL A 443 9.24 3.63 -5.20
N ALA A 444 8.12 4.05 -4.64
CA ALA A 444 7.15 4.96 -5.24
C ALA A 444 7.45 6.40 -4.81
N GLU A 445 7.12 7.37 -5.64
CA GLU A 445 7.32 8.79 -5.37
C GLU A 445 6.09 9.56 -5.83
N THR A 446 5.42 10.19 -4.87
CA THR A 446 4.25 11.01 -5.15
C THR A 446 4.67 12.31 -5.82
N ILE A 447 3.78 12.87 -6.64
CA ILE A 447 4.10 14.04 -7.44
C ILE A 447 4.28 15.32 -6.60
N ASP A 448 3.67 15.41 -5.42
CA ASP A 448 3.85 16.51 -4.48
C ASP A 448 5.25 16.48 -3.83
N SER A 449 5.72 15.30 -3.43
CA SER A 449 7.11 15.13 -2.98
C SER A 449 8.08 15.41 -4.12
N LEU A 450 7.81 14.90 -5.32
CA LEU A 450 8.62 15.19 -6.50
C LEU A 450 8.66 16.70 -6.83
N ASP A 451 7.52 17.40 -6.77
CA ASP A 451 7.42 18.85 -7.00
C ASP A 451 8.22 19.63 -5.94
N TYR A 452 8.14 19.22 -4.66
CA TYR A 452 8.96 19.79 -3.60
C TYR A 452 10.45 19.62 -3.90
N ARG A 453 10.90 18.41 -4.23
CA ARG A 453 12.31 18.12 -4.55
C ARG A 453 12.79 18.85 -5.81
N ILE A 454 11.93 18.99 -6.82
CA ILE A 454 12.20 19.84 -8.00
C ILE A 454 12.40 21.29 -7.57
N GLY A 455 11.52 21.84 -6.73
CA GLY A 455 11.61 23.22 -6.23
C GLY A 455 12.90 23.47 -5.44
N VAL A 456 13.26 22.55 -4.55
CA VAL A 456 14.55 22.56 -3.82
C VAL A 456 15.72 22.60 -4.81
N ALA A 457 15.78 21.67 -5.76
CA ALA A 457 16.86 21.61 -6.74
C ALA A 457 16.95 22.90 -7.59
N GLN A 458 15.81 23.45 -8.00
CA GLN A 458 15.75 24.71 -8.73
C GLN A 458 16.32 25.87 -7.90
N GLN A 459 15.96 25.97 -6.62
CA GLN A 459 16.48 27.00 -5.73
C GLN A 459 18.00 26.86 -5.55
N LEU A 460 18.49 25.66 -5.24
CA LEU A 460 19.92 25.38 -5.10
C LEU A 460 20.71 25.77 -6.36
N LEU A 461 20.17 25.44 -7.54
CA LEU A 461 20.80 25.80 -8.82
C LEU A 461 20.75 27.30 -9.10
N GLN A 462 19.68 28.01 -8.74
CA GLN A 462 19.58 29.47 -8.89
C GLN A 462 20.63 30.21 -8.04
N GLU A 463 20.94 29.67 -6.87
CA GLU A 463 21.95 30.21 -5.95
C GLU A 463 23.38 29.75 -6.29
N SER A 464 23.52 28.81 -7.24
CA SER A 464 24.80 28.25 -7.66
C SER A 464 25.60 29.18 -8.58
N SER A 465 26.81 28.73 -8.93
CA SER A 465 27.66 29.42 -9.94
C SER A 465 27.11 29.34 -11.37
N ASN A 466 26.09 28.52 -11.64
CA ASN A 466 25.42 28.41 -12.94
C ASN A 466 23.87 28.49 -12.83
N PRO A 467 23.29 29.66 -12.54
CA PRO A 467 21.83 29.80 -12.38
C PRO A 467 20.99 29.39 -13.60
N SER A 468 21.60 29.33 -14.78
CA SER A 468 20.89 28.93 -16.00
C SER A 468 20.46 27.46 -16.01
N SER A 469 21.13 26.59 -15.24
CA SER A 469 20.77 25.17 -15.13
C SER A 469 19.53 24.92 -14.28
N ALA A 470 19.02 25.92 -13.55
CA ALA A 470 17.80 25.80 -12.76
C ALA A 470 16.56 25.53 -13.63
N ASN A 471 16.57 25.89 -14.91
CA ASN A 471 15.46 25.64 -15.82
C ASN A 471 15.62 24.29 -16.55
N PHE A 472 15.73 23.20 -15.80
CA PHE A 472 15.92 21.84 -16.33
C PHE A 472 14.62 21.11 -16.73
N LEU A 473 13.46 21.68 -16.40
CA LEU A 473 12.13 21.22 -16.79
C LEU A 473 11.33 22.33 -17.48
N PRO A 474 10.40 21.99 -18.39
CA PRO A 474 9.46 22.95 -18.93
C PRO A 474 8.52 23.50 -17.83
N ASN A 475 7.99 24.71 -18.03
CA ASN A 475 6.99 25.26 -17.11
C ASN A 475 5.70 24.44 -17.20
N ARG A 476 5.42 23.70 -16.13
CA ARG A 476 4.29 22.78 -16.02
C ARG A 476 2.94 23.45 -16.27
N THR A 477 2.73 24.67 -15.77
CA THR A 477 1.51 25.49 -15.99
C THR A 477 1.21 25.74 -17.46
N THR A 478 2.24 25.74 -18.32
CA THR A 478 2.08 25.89 -19.77
C THR A 478 2.16 24.57 -20.53
N ALA A 479 2.63 23.50 -19.89
CA ALA A 479 2.87 22.21 -20.50
C ALA A 479 1.73 21.21 -20.27
N THR A 480 0.88 21.44 -19.26
CA THR A 480 -0.25 20.55 -18.91
C THR A 480 -1.58 21.27 -19.08
N ASP A 481 -2.50 20.67 -19.83
CA ASP A 481 -3.88 21.17 -20.03
C ASP A 481 -4.86 20.71 -18.93
N VAL A 482 -4.37 19.95 -17.94
CA VAL A 482 -5.17 19.37 -16.84
C VAL A 482 -4.53 19.67 -15.49
N TRP A 483 -5.38 19.83 -14.47
CA TRP A 483 -4.93 19.93 -13.09
C TRP A 483 -4.69 18.52 -12.52
N ILE A 484 -3.48 18.29 -12.01
CA ILE A 484 -3.10 16.99 -11.42
C ILE A 484 -3.20 17.15 -9.90
N THR A 485 -4.26 16.60 -9.31
CA THR A 485 -4.46 16.61 -7.85
C THR A 485 -3.66 15.54 -7.13
N TYR A 486 -3.37 14.44 -7.83
CA TYR A 486 -2.57 13.33 -7.32
C TYR A 486 -1.97 12.58 -8.51
N ALA A 487 -0.70 12.18 -8.38
CA ALA A 487 -0.07 11.19 -9.21
C ALA A 487 1.08 10.56 -8.40
N ASP A 488 1.41 9.33 -8.73
CA ASP A 488 2.51 8.60 -8.12
C ASP A 488 3.27 7.88 -9.25
N ILE A 489 4.59 7.82 -9.12
CA ILE A 489 5.46 7.14 -10.07
C ILE A 489 6.29 6.09 -9.35
N ASN A 490 6.49 4.95 -10.01
CA ASN A 490 7.55 4.05 -9.58
C ASN A 490 8.91 4.69 -9.87
N LEU A 491 9.50 5.34 -8.88
CA LEU A 491 10.76 6.06 -9.01
C LEU A 491 11.94 5.12 -9.23
N ARG A 492 11.94 3.98 -8.51
CA ARG A 492 13.00 2.98 -8.57
C ARG A 492 12.48 1.63 -9.01
N ASP A 493 13.09 1.10 -10.05
CA ASP A 493 12.91 -0.29 -10.44
C ASP A 493 13.64 -1.18 -9.42
N GLN A 494 13.01 -2.26 -8.97
CA GLN A 494 13.72 -3.36 -8.32
C GLN A 494 14.29 -4.30 -9.40
N VAL A 495 15.52 -4.78 -9.20
CA VAL A 495 16.22 -5.70 -10.13
C VAL A 495 16.90 -6.83 -9.36
N ARG A 496 16.92 -8.01 -9.97
CA ARG A 496 17.70 -9.17 -9.46
C ARG A 496 19.20 -8.94 -9.65
N LYS A 497 20.02 -9.64 -8.86
CA LYS A 497 21.47 -9.55 -8.95
C LYS A 497 21.96 -9.96 -10.34
N GLY A 498 22.62 -9.02 -11.02
CA GLY A 498 23.12 -9.22 -12.39
C GLY A 498 22.03 -9.31 -13.46
N GLY A 499 20.79 -8.92 -13.13
CA GLY A 499 19.67 -8.87 -14.07
C GLY A 499 19.37 -7.45 -14.54
N ASP A 500 18.94 -7.33 -15.80
CA ASP A 500 18.66 -6.03 -16.42
C ASP A 500 17.16 -5.74 -16.60
N ILE A 501 16.30 -6.68 -16.22
CA ILE A 501 14.84 -6.57 -16.37
C ILE A 501 14.25 -6.14 -15.02
N PRO A 502 13.56 -4.98 -14.95
CA PRO A 502 12.80 -4.59 -13.77
C PRO A 502 11.79 -5.65 -13.37
N LEU A 503 11.65 -5.93 -12.08
CA LEU A 503 10.76 -6.98 -11.57
C LEU A 503 9.28 -6.73 -11.89
N GLN A 504 8.88 -5.48 -12.13
CA GLN A 504 7.56 -5.13 -12.66
C GLN A 504 7.22 -5.88 -13.97
N PHE A 505 8.22 -6.25 -14.78
CA PHE A 505 8.02 -6.91 -16.07
C PHE A 505 8.37 -8.40 -16.07
N VAL A 506 8.71 -8.98 -14.92
CA VAL A 506 9.07 -10.40 -14.79
C VAL A 506 7.88 -11.18 -14.25
N TYR A 507 7.37 -12.16 -14.99
CA TYR A 507 6.24 -12.95 -14.50
C TYR A 507 6.64 -13.89 -13.35
N GLU A 508 5.92 -13.86 -12.22
CA GLU A 508 6.28 -14.57 -10.99
C GLU A 508 5.23 -15.60 -10.57
N ALA A 509 5.20 -16.74 -11.25
CA ALA A 509 4.23 -17.81 -10.98
C ALA A 509 4.34 -18.32 -9.52
N ALA A 510 3.21 -18.42 -8.83
CA ALA A 510 3.15 -19.08 -7.53
C ALA A 510 3.53 -20.57 -7.65
N THR A 511 4.05 -21.15 -6.57
CA THR A 511 4.33 -22.59 -6.54
C THR A 511 3.05 -23.42 -6.66
N CYS A 512 1.96 -22.96 -6.07
CA CYS A 512 0.63 -23.54 -6.14
C CYS A 512 -0.44 -22.44 -6.20
N ARG A 513 -1.39 -22.55 -7.12
CA ARG A 513 -2.62 -21.76 -7.07
C ARG A 513 -3.73 -22.58 -6.43
N ILE A 514 -4.56 -21.97 -5.59
CA ILE A 514 -5.75 -22.59 -4.99
C ILE A 514 -6.99 -21.74 -5.26
N PHE A 515 -8.16 -22.37 -5.39
CA PHE A 515 -9.43 -21.63 -5.37
C PHE A 515 -9.93 -21.44 -3.95
N TYR A 516 -10.65 -20.34 -3.71
CA TYR A 516 -11.51 -20.22 -2.54
C TYR A 516 -12.65 -21.24 -2.62
N THR A 517 -13.10 -21.68 -1.46
CA THR A 517 -14.23 -22.59 -1.27
C THR A 517 -15.18 -21.96 -0.25
N PRO A 518 -16.44 -22.42 -0.13
CA PRO A 518 -17.34 -21.97 0.93
C PRO A 518 -16.73 -22.03 2.33
N LYS A 519 -15.90 -23.04 2.58
CA LYS A 519 -15.23 -23.22 3.86
C LYS A 519 -14.05 -22.29 4.10
N THR A 520 -13.49 -21.69 3.05
CA THR A 520 -12.20 -20.97 3.14
C THR A 520 -12.31 -19.48 2.85
N PHE A 521 -13.35 -19.01 2.15
CA PHE A 521 -13.41 -17.61 1.73
C PHE A 521 -13.52 -16.62 2.92
N TYR A 522 -14.22 -17.00 4.01
CA TYR A 522 -14.35 -16.18 5.23
C TYR A 522 -14.03 -16.94 6.52
N ASN A 523 -13.16 -17.93 6.43
CA ASN A 523 -12.64 -18.64 7.60
C ASN A 523 -11.15 -18.85 7.39
N TYR A 524 -10.34 -17.98 7.99
CA TYR A 524 -8.91 -17.96 7.75
C TYR A 524 -8.21 -19.17 8.36
N THR A 525 -8.71 -19.72 9.46
CA THR A 525 -8.20 -21.00 9.98
C THR A 525 -8.31 -22.11 8.93
N ALA A 526 -9.45 -22.20 8.24
CA ALA A 526 -9.66 -23.17 7.17
C ALA A 526 -8.82 -22.84 5.94
N LEU A 527 -8.69 -21.57 5.54
CA LEU A 527 -7.87 -21.15 4.40
C LEU A 527 -6.38 -21.45 4.61
N TRP A 528 -5.82 -21.10 5.77
CA TRP A 528 -4.43 -21.38 6.11
C TRP A 528 -4.15 -22.88 6.14
N THR A 529 -5.10 -23.68 6.68
CA THR A 529 -5.01 -25.14 6.67
C THR A 529 -5.04 -25.68 5.23
N TYR A 530 -5.92 -25.15 4.38
CA TYR A 530 -6.04 -25.55 2.98
C TYR A 530 -4.77 -25.25 2.17
N ALA A 531 -4.19 -24.05 2.35
CA ALA A 531 -2.92 -23.68 1.72
C ALA A 531 -1.75 -24.56 2.20
N ALA A 532 -1.66 -24.81 3.52
CA ALA A 532 -0.67 -25.70 4.11
C ALA A 532 -0.79 -27.13 3.55
N ASP A 533 -2.01 -27.66 3.47
CA ASP A 533 -2.28 -29.00 2.94
C ASP A 533 -1.92 -29.10 1.46
N ALA A 534 -2.27 -28.09 0.66
CA ALA A 534 -1.92 -28.07 -0.77
C ALA A 534 -0.41 -28.19 -1.00
N MET A 535 0.40 -27.63 -0.10
CA MET A 535 1.86 -27.57 -0.26
C MET A 535 2.63 -28.74 0.36
N TRP A 536 2.09 -29.35 1.41
CA TRP A 536 2.81 -30.37 2.17
C TRP A 536 2.16 -31.75 2.16
N ASN A 537 0.84 -31.83 1.95
CA ASN A 537 0.08 -33.06 2.19
C ASN A 537 -0.63 -33.56 0.92
N ASN A 538 -1.20 -32.67 0.11
CA ASN A 538 -2.00 -33.03 -1.04
C ASN A 538 -1.91 -31.99 -2.18
N ALA A 539 -0.98 -32.20 -3.11
CA ALA A 539 -0.81 -31.34 -4.28
C ALA A 539 -2.04 -31.29 -5.21
N ALA A 540 -2.99 -32.24 -5.11
CA ALA A 540 -4.22 -32.21 -5.90
C ALA A 540 -5.20 -31.11 -5.47
N LEU A 541 -4.93 -30.41 -4.36
CA LEU A 541 -5.66 -29.21 -3.96
C LEU A 541 -5.25 -27.98 -4.80
N CYS A 542 -4.08 -28.01 -5.44
CA CYS A 542 -3.70 -26.98 -6.38
C CYS A 542 -4.61 -27.04 -7.61
N VAL A 543 -4.93 -25.87 -8.16
CA VAL A 543 -5.67 -25.71 -9.42
C VAL A 543 -4.96 -26.51 -10.51
N GLN A 544 -5.75 -27.19 -11.34
CA GLN A 544 -5.22 -27.97 -12.44
C GLN A 544 -4.28 -27.12 -13.30
N ASP A 545 -3.14 -27.70 -13.69
CA ASP A 545 -2.15 -27.07 -14.55
C ASP A 545 -1.56 -25.75 -13.98
N SER A 546 -1.63 -25.52 -12.67
CA SER A 546 -1.08 -24.31 -12.03
C SER A 546 0.35 -24.43 -11.51
N THR A 547 0.88 -25.65 -11.40
CA THR A 547 2.18 -25.92 -10.74
C THR A 547 3.29 -26.16 -11.76
N GLY A 548 4.55 -25.97 -11.33
CA GLY A 548 5.73 -26.29 -12.15
C GLY A 548 6.30 -25.12 -12.96
N TYR A 549 5.74 -23.92 -12.76
CA TYR A 549 6.18 -22.67 -13.42
C TYR A 549 6.92 -21.71 -12.49
N SER A 550 6.88 -21.96 -11.18
CA SER A 550 7.56 -21.17 -10.14
C SER A 550 9.07 -21.46 -10.11
N THR A 551 9.88 -20.45 -9.84
CA THR A 551 11.34 -20.58 -9.72
C THR A 551 11.82 -19.86 -8.46
N THR A 552 12.70 -20.45 -7.67
CA THR A 552 13.28 -19.81 -6.47
C THR A 552 14.69 -19.26 -6.73
N SER A 553 14.94 -18.70 -7.91
CA SER A 553 16.30 -18.32 -8.34
C SER A 553 16.49 -16.81 -8.29
N ALA A 554 17.38 -16.37 -7.40
CA ALA A 554 17.79 -14.97 -7.23
C ALA A 554 18.35 -14.25 -8.47
N THR A 555 18.53 -14.92 -9.61
CA THR A 555 19.09 -14.33 -10.83
C THR A 555 18.27 -14.63 -12.09
N ASN A 556 17.39 -15.64 -12.07
CA ASN A 556 16.67 -16.07 -13.26
C ASN A 556 15.44 -15.18 -13.48
N THR A 557 15.29 -14.57 -14.66
CA THR A 557 14.09 -13.80 -15.05
C THR A 557 13.31 -14.46 -16.20
N THR A 558 13.57 -15.73 -16.47
CA THR A 558 12.94 -16.47 -17.58
C THR A 558 11.44 -16.62 -17.33
N ALA A 559 10.63 -16.07 -18.23
CA ALA A 559 9.19 -16.21 -18.17
C ALA A 559 8.72 -17.65 -18.44
N PRO A 560 7.61 -18.09 -17.84
CA PRO A 560 6.92 -19.31 -18.26
C PRO A 560 6.51 -19.25 -19.75
N PRO A 561 6.21 -20.40 -20.38
CA PRO A 561 5.66 -20.41 -21.73
C PRO A 561 4.40 -19.53 -21.84
N SER A 562 4.29 -18.74 -22.89
CA SER A 562 3.13 -17.85 -23.12
C SER A 562 1.79 -18.59 -23.14
N SER A 563 1.78 -19.87 -23.49
CA SER A 563 0.59 -20.73 -23.47
C SER A 563 0.01 -20.99 -22.09
N VAL A 564 0.77 -20.72 -21.01
CA VAL A 564 0.32 -20.92 -19.63
C VAL A 564 0.06 -19.60 -18.91
N LEU A 565 0.38 -18.47 -19.55
CA LEU A 565 0.08 -17.17 -18.98
C LEU A 565 -1.43 -16.92 -19.05
N PRO A 566 -2.02 -16.28 -18.03
CA PRO A 566 -3.41 -15.88 -18.06
C PRO A 566 -3.68 -15.05 -19.32
N SER A 567 -4.74 -15.40 -20.05
CA SER A 567 -5.14 -14.59 -21.21
C SER A 567 -5.51 -13.19 -20.75
N PRO A 568 -4.98 -12.12 -21.38
CA PRO A 568 -5.43 -10.76 -21.12
C PRO A 568 -6.94 -10.69 -21.33
N GLN A 569 -7.64 -10.01 -20.43
CA GLN A 569 -9.06 -9.70 -20.60
C GLN A 569 -9.18 -8.22 -20.92
N PRO A 570 -9.33 -7.83 -22.20
CA PRO A 570 -9.58 -6.43 -22.52
C PRO A 570 -10.97 -6.04 -22.02
N SER A 571 -11.09 -4.83 -21.45
CA SER A 571 -12.38 -4.22 -21.16
C SER A 571 -13.17 -4.03 -22.46
N THR A 572 -14.47 -4.27 -22.40
CA THR A 572 -15.42 -3.95 -23.47
C THR A 572 -15.94 -2.52 -23.39
N SER A 573 -15.60 -1.78 -22.32
CA SER A 573 -15.95 -0.37 -22.17
C SER A 573 -15.25 0.49 -23.22
N THR A 574 -15.97 1.51 -23.70
CA THR A 574 -15.42 2.57 -24.54
C THR A 574 -14.75 3.68 -23.74
N ASP A 575 -14.85 3.64 -22.41
CA ASP A 575 -14.24 4.63 -21.55
C ASP A 575 -12.71 4.52 -21.62
N PRO A 576 -11.98 5.65 -21.60
CA PRO A 576 -10.54 5.61 -21.57
C PRO A 576 -10.10 4.91 -20.29
N ASN A 577 -9.33 3.84 -20.45
CA ASN A 577 -8.69 3.09 -19.36
C ASN A 577 -7.60 3.98 -18.73
N LEU A 578 -8.01 4.96 -17.93
CA LEU A 578 -7.13 5.77 -17.10
C LEU A 578 -6.74 4.91 -15.90
N GLY A 579 -5.62 4.20 -16.03
CA GLY A 579 -5.10 3.32 -15.00
C GLY A 579 -4.86 4.03 -13.66
N SER A 580 -5.10 3.29 -12.58
CA SER A 580 -4.58 3.47 -11.22
C SER A 580 -4.62 4.88 -10.62
N ILE A 581 -5.79 5.38 -10.20
CA ILE A 581 -5.92 6.60 -9.37
C ILE A 581 -6.00 6.27 -7.84
N ILE A 582 -6.18 5.00 -7.46
CA ILE A 582 -6.54 4.63 -6.09
C ILE A 582 -5.34 4.46 -5.12
N ILE A 583 -4.09 4.47 -5.58
CA ILE A 583 -2.94 4.34 -4.64
C ILE A 583 -2.97 5.46 -3.58
N SER A 584 -3.53 6.64 -3.88
CA SER A 584 -3.72 7.73 -2.89
C SER A 584 -4.56 7.33 -1.66
N VAL A 585 -5.65 6.59 -1.86
CA VAL A 585 -6.54 6.17 -0.75
C VAL A 585 -5.86 5.11 0.12
N LEU A 586 -4.96 4.31 -0.45
CA LEU A 586 -4.30 3.19 0.21
C LEU A 586 -2.95 3.56 0.85
N SER A 587 -2.29 4.62 0.39
CA SER A 587 -0.99 5.07 0.90
C SER A 587 -1.09 5.98 2.12
N GLY A 588 -2.28 6.12 2.75
CA GLY A 588 -2.49 7.06 3.85
C GLY A 588 -2.36 8.53 3.45
N SER A 589 -1.98 8.81 2.20
CA SER A 589 -2.02 10.14 1.61
C SER A 589 -3.46 10.46 1.24
N SER A 590 -4.23 10.90 2.25
CA SER A 590 -5.36 11.77 1.94
C SER A 590 -4.82 12.82 0.97
N PRO A 591 -5.44 13.04 -0.21
CA PRO A 591 -5.10 14.19 -1.02
C PRO A 591 -5.37 15.38 -0.10
N SER A 592 -4.30 15.85 0.55
CA SER A 592 -4.36 16.99 1.43
C SER A 592 -5.09 18.04 0.63
N ALA A 593 -6.07 18.70 1.25
CA ALA A 593 -6.76 19.83 0.65
C ALA A 593 -5.73 20.94 0.42
N HIS A 594 -4.90 20.78 -0.60
CA HIS A 594 -3.86 21.69 -0.98
C HIS A 594 -4.42 22.59 -2.06
N ALA A 595 -4.39 23.87 -1.72
CA ALA A 595 -4.94 24.94 -2.50
C ALA A 595 -4.34 24.94 -3.92
N PRO A 596 -5.14 25.27 -4.94
CA PRO A 596 -4.67 25.35 -6.31
C PRO A 596 -3.48 26.30 -6.41
N ILE A 597 -2.29 25.76 -6.73
CA ILE A 597 -1.14 26.56 -7.13
C ILE A 597 -1.36 26.93 -8.59
N LEU A 598 -2.02 28.07 -8.81
CA LEU A 598 -2.13 28.68 -10.13
C LEU A 598 -1.23 29.91 -10.18
N ASP A 599 -0.09 29.75 -10.84
CA ASP A 599 0.94 30.78 -11.02
C ASP A 599 0.60 31.77 -12.16
N THR A 600 -0.67 32.11 -12.36
CA THR A 600 -1.04 33.09 -13.40
C THR A 600 -2.12 34.09 -12.96
N GLY A 601 -1.66 35.29 -12.59
CA GLY A 601 -2.23 36.58 -13.03
C GLY A 601 -3.65 37.00 -12.59
N ALA A 602 -4.50 36.11 -12.11
CA ALA A 602 -5.62 36.49 -11.25
C ALA A 602 -5.06 36.84 -9.86
N PRO A 603 -5.64 37.79 -9.11
CA PRO A 603 -5.10 38.16 -7.81
C PRO A 603 -5.17 36.95 -6.85
N THR A 604 -4.10 36.17 -6.81
CA THR A 604 -3.92 35.03 -5.91
C THR A 604 -3.25 35.50 -4.63
N LYS A 605 -3.76 35.03 -3.50
CA LYS A 605 -3.17 35.24 -2.18
C LYS A 605 -1.91 34.39 -2.02
N GLN A 606 -0.82 34.78 -2.68
CA GLN A 606 0.52 34.32 -2.29
C GLN A 606 0.97 34.91 -0.93
N GLY A 607 0.19 35.84 -0.36
CA GLY A 607 0.49 36.52 0.91
C GLY A 607 -0.29 36.05 2.14
N GLN A 608 -1.14 35.02 2.07
CA GLN A 608 -2.00 34.63 3.21
C GLN A 608 -2.28 33.14 3.41
N LEU A 609 -1.60 32.23 2.68
CA LEU A 609 -1.41 30.85 3.17
C LEU A 609 -0.08 30.75 3.91
N ALA A 610 0.14 31.69 4.84
CA ALA A 610 0.73 31.24 6.09
C ALA A 610 -0.31 30.32 6.73
N TYR A 611 0.09 29.16 7.25
CA TYR A 611 -0.65 28.50 8.32
C TYR A 611 -0.89 29.54 9.44
N GLU A 612 -1.98 30.29 9.35
CA GLU A 612 -2.66 30.87 10.51
C GLU A 612 -3.67 29.83 10.96
N GLY A 613 -3.16 28.63 11.29
CA GLY A 613 -3.93 27.70 12.10
C GLY A 613 -4.37 28.43 13.37
N THR A 614 -5.51 28.06 13.92
CA THR A 614 -5.90 28.64 15.21
C THR A 614 -4.81 28.25 16.21
N PRO A 615 -4.13 29.22 16.87
CA PRO A 615 -3.11 28.90 17.85
C PRO A 615 -3.74 28.07 18.96
N CYS A 616 -3.04 27.04 19.41
CA CYS A 616 -3.51 26.30 20.56
C CYS A 616 -3.68 27.24 21.75
N SER A 617 -4.72 27.02 22.56
CA SER A 617 -4.82 27.68 23.85
C SER A 617 -3.59 27.37 24.72
N SER A 618 -3.35 28.16 25.77
CA SER A 618 -2.26 27.93 26.73
C SER A 618 -2.29 26.56 27.43
N THR A 619 -3.36 25.79 27.23
CA THR A 619 -3.55 24.41 27.71
C THR A 619 -3.39 23.34 26.60
N LYS A 620 -2.83 23.68 25.43
CA LYS A 620 -2.69 22.80 24.25
C LYS A 620 -4.02 22.20 23.74
N LYS A 621 -5.11 22.97 23.82
CA LYS A 621 -6.43 22.54 23.33
C LYS A 621 -6.93 23.43 22.20
N CYS A 622 -7.60 22.78 21.25
CA CYS A 622 -8.27 23.44 20.13
C CYS A 622 -9.70 23.87 20.51
N PRO A 623 -10.25 24.89 19.82
CA PRO A 623 -11.59 25.40 20.12
C PRO A 623 -12.72 24.39 19.86
N THR A 624 -12.46 23.40 19.00
CA THR A 624 -13.38 22.35 18.56
C THR A 624 -12.77 20.97 18.83
N THR A 625 -13.61 19.95 18.99
CA THR A 625 -13.19 18.55 19.27
C THR A 625 -12.78 17.77 18.02
N GLU A 626 -12.99 18.35 16.84
CA GLU A 626 -12.66 17.78 15.53
C GLU A 626 -11.22 18.11 15.10
N TYR A 627 -10.38 18.62 16.02
CA TYR A 627 -9.03 19.10 15.74
C TYR A 627 -8.13 18.78 16.94
N PHE A 628 -6.88 18.39 16.70
CA PHE A 628 -5.87 18.20 17.73
C PHE A 628 -4.75 19.26 17.64
N CYS A 629 -4.12 19.54 18.78
CA CYS A 629 -3.06 20.55 18.85
C CYS A 629 -1.72 19.90 18.48
N LEU A 630 -1.20 20.22 17.30
CA LEU A 630 0.12 19.78 16.88
C LEU A 630 1.19 20.46 17.75
N GLY A 631 2.25 19.70 18.09
CA GLY A 631 3.43 20.22 18.78
C GLY A 631 4.09 21.38 18.02
N PRO A 632 5.04 22.12 18.63
CA PRO A 632 5.69 23.25 17.97
C PRO A 632 6.24 22.83 16.61
N THR A 633 5.66 23.37 15.55
CA THR A 633 6.00 23.07 14.16
C THR A 633 6.69 24.28 13.55
N SER A 634 7.78 24.07 12.82
CA SER A 634 8.41 25.12 12.03
C SER A 634 7.55 25.39 10.79
N LEU A 635 6.90 26.54 10.74
CA LEU A 635 6.02 26.89 9.62
C LEU A 635 6.69 27.78 8.58
N LYS A 636 7.77 28.47 8.96
CA LYS A 636 8.42 29.51 8.16
C LYS A 636 9.73 29.97 8.80
N CYS A 637 10.70 30.33 7.98
CA CYS A 637 11.89 31.03 8.42
C CYS A 637 11.63 32.54 8.47
N ASP A 638 11.97 33.17 9.59
CA ASP A 638 11.94 34.62 9.73
C ASP A 638 12.87 35.25 8.67
N ALA A 639 12.31 36.17 7.88
CA ALA A 639 12.99 36.69 6.70
C ALA A 639 14.27 37.49 7.03
N GLN A 640 14.41 38.01 8.25
CA GLN A 640 15.55 38.82 8.68
C GLN A 640 16.61 38.00 9.43
N THR A 641 16.17 37.06 10.25
CA THR A 641 17.04 36.28 11.13
C THR A 641 17.37 34.90 10.59
N LYS A 642 16.65 34.45 9.55
CA LYS A 642 16.77 33.13 8.92
C LYS A 642 16.59 31.97 9.91
N LYS A 643 15.86 32.21 11.01
CA LYS A 643 15.54 31.20 12.01
C LYS A 643 14.10 30.72 11.87
N PRO A 644 13.81 29.44 12.20
CA PRO A 644 12.46 28.93 12.27
C PRO A 644 11.57 29.75 13.21
N ILE A 645 10.34 30.03 12.78
CA ILE A 645 9.26 30.51 13.66
C ILE A 645 8.44 29.29 14.04
N GLU A 646 8.54 28.90 15.30
CA GLU A 646 7.82 27.75 15.87
C GLU A 646 6.53 28.18 16.57
N GLY A 647 5.47 27.38 16.41
CA GLY A 647 4.22 27.54 17.16
C GLY A 647 3.39 26.25 17.17
N SER A 648 2.47 26.14 18.12
CA SER A 648 1.51 25.02 18.21
C SER A 648 0.16 25.44 17.64
N PHE A 649 -0.36 24.65 16.71
CA PHE A 649 -1.55 24.99 15.93
C PHE A 649 -2.55 23.83 15.91
N CYS A 650 -3.82 24.18 15.78
CA CYS A 650 -4.90 23.21 15.61
C CYS A 650 -4.90 22.67 14.19
N VAL A 651 -4.79 21.35 14.06
CA VAL A 651 -4.92 20.59 12.82
C VAL A 651 -6.15 19.67 12.93
N PRO A 652 -6.87 19.40 11.82
CA PRO A 652 -8.03 18.50 11.82
C PRO A 652 -7.67 17.13 12.40
#